data_AF-A0A2A5E4D4-F1
#
_entry.id   AF-A0A2A5E4D4-F1
#
_cell.length_a   1.000
_cell.length_b   1.000
_cell.length_c   1.000
_cell.angle_alpha   90.00
_cell.angle_beta   90.00
_cell.angle_gamma   90.00
#
_symmetry.space_group_name_H-M   'P 1'
#
loop_
_entity.id
_entity.type
_entity.pdbx_description
1 polymer ?
#
loop_
_entity_poly.entity_id
_entity_poly.type
_entity_poly.pdbx_seq_one_letter_code
_entity_poly.pdbx_strand_id
1 'polypeptide(L)'
;MAQEKSFTLEIENKAKSISSRCLNENPSAVSSIIKEFELDEYAPTKIEIDQFEYFIATDPEDRKKCFELINEIYLIKGYLKVRDYKKVIAPYDVQETTIIVAARNSSGEIVATISIFLNNEELPSYHVFPEEMEMLKDKKVAEITRLAIHDQYRQSKNLLMGLFWYVYSYSYQVFECDHTLIEVNPRHVGYYKRFLFFKVLSEEKKCQRVQGAPALLLTLTWETFNKIARQPDKIKNLKRSFYKDLDVKKDLLTKIKNDIITSTNFNDQALLKFDLEKNTQRIKRLTFKRIVKELCTIVGRKHVKEDLDTRLDYGRSTLESGTTPLLIVHPKTCHEVQQILAIANEAKWTIHPISTGKNWGYSDACALTDGVVLLDLKRMNKIISFDKELGTIAVEPGVTQGQVAKFLLENNYPFMIDATGAGPDTSLIGNTAERGFGHSPNGDRFANSCGYEVVLANGEIINTGFGNFKESKVTDIFKWGVGPSLDGLFTQSNLGVITKMTFWMQPKPECFKVAYFMLKDDLDIAEFIDRLRPLRMDGTLKSVIHMGNDVRIISMSQSYPWEEMKGVTPMSLDLRNKIINDNGMGAWSGTAGLYGSKDQVKADIKKIKQTLKGFKGLKKMVFLGQNHINLMTKIAQKIQRYSFGKNLNGMAHKIKMAFDLLKGQSPETCVQGGLWRTKNNKTMESINSTNPLDYKAGFYWISPMLPMKGDDVIALKKLVEPIFHSYGFDLQQTLSMTNERSLCSVMTISFDKNDKTNSANARICHDKVVDALMKAGYIIYRAGNHSMKKLDCRDNSYQSVLSSIKKALDPNNILSPGKYNI
;
A
#
# COMPACT_ATOMS: atom_id res chain seq x y z
N MET A 1 0.25 -21.00 41.69
CA MET A 1 1.47 -21.63 42.28
C MET A 1 1.21 -22.88 43.13
N ALA A 2 0.02 -23.09 43.73
CA ALA A 2 -0.29 -24.36 44.42
C ALA A 2 -0.89 -25.46 43.52
N GLN A 3 -1.56 -25.10 42.41
CA GLN A 3 -2.13 -26.07 41.46
C GLN A 3 -1.13 -26.65 40.45
N GLU A 4 -0.03 -25.97 40.14
CA GLU A 4 1.02 -26.50 39.24
C GLU A 4 1.91 -27.56 39.91
N LYS A 5 2.08 -27.51 41.24
CA LYS A 5 2.86 -28.54 41.97
C LYS A 5 2.13 -29.88 42.11
N SER A 6 0.80 -29.88 42.07
CA SER A 6 -0.01 -31.12 42.16
C SER A 6 0.03 -31.93 40.88
N PHE A 7 0.13 -31.27 39.72
CA PHE A 7 0.12 -31.93 38.41
C PHE A 7 1.47 -32.58 38.08
N THR A 8 2.58 -31.99 38.54
CA THR A 8 3.94 -32.53 38.35
C THR A 8 4.20 -33.79 39.20
N LEU A 9 3.65 -33.85 40.42
CA LEU A 9 3.80 -35.01 41.31
C LEU A 9 2.99 -36.25 40.83
N GLU A 10 1.88 -36.02 40.14
CA GLU A 10 1.01 -37.09 39.62
C GLU A 10 1.59 -37.73 38.35
N ILE A 11 2.36 -36.97 37.56
CA ILE A 11 3.09 -37.45 36.38
C ILE A 11 4.36 -38.22 36.78
N GLU A 12 5.11 -37.75 37.79
CA GLU A 12 6.29 -38.46 38.31
C GLU A 12 5.95 -39.80 38.97
N ASN A 13 4.80 -39.89 39.65
CA ASN A 13 4.34 -41.15 40.25
C ASN A 13 3.78 -42.14 39.21
N LYS A 14 3.20 -41.67 38.11
CA LYS A 14 2.82 -42.54 36.97
C LYS A 14 4.03 -43.09 36.24
N ALA A 15 5.08 -42.29 36.05
CA ALA A 15 6.33 -42.71 35.41
C ALA A 15 7.08 -43.80 36.22
N LYS A 16 7.07 -43.72 37.55
CA LYS A 16 7.66 -44.75 38.43
C LYS A 16 6.85 -46.06 38.48
N SER A 17 5.54 -46.01 38.23
CA SER A 17 4.70 -47.23 38.19
C SER A 17 4.87 -48.03 36.89
N ILE A 18 5.33 -47.39 35.80
CA ILE A 18 5.56 -48.05 34.51
C ILE A 18 6.94 -48.72 34.46
N SER A 19 7.94 -48.21 35.20
CA SER A 19 9.29 -48.78 35.20
C SER A 19 9.49 -50.01 36.10
N SER A 20 8.48 -50.43 36.87
CA SER A 20 8.60 -51.54 37.84
C SER A 20 7.83 -52.81 37.44
N ARG A 21 7.21 -52.85 36.24
CA ARG A 21 6.38 -53.99 35.80
C ARG A 21 6.95 -54.87 34.68
N CYS A 22 8.20 -54.64 34.24
CA CYS A 22 8.87 -55.47 33.23
C CYS A 22 10.25 -55.94 33.72
N LEU A 23 10.28 -56.75 34.78
CA LEU A 23 11.44 -57.55 35.16
C LEU A 23 10.93 -58.94 35.52
N ASN A 24 10.90 -59.82 34.52
CA ASN A 24 10.91 -61.29 34.57
C ASN A 24 10.04 -61.90 33.47
N GLU A 25 10.46 -61.84 32.20
CA GLU A 25 10.15 -62.88 31.21
C GLU A 25 11.35 -63.05 30.26
N ASN A 26 11.56 -64.28 29.80
CA ASN A 26 12.73 -64.81 29.09
C ASN A 26 13.18 -64.01 27.85
N PRO A 27 14.47 -64.09 27.45
CA PRO A 27 15.06 -63.23 26.43
C PRO A 27 14.42 -63.41 25.05
N SER A 28 13.90 -62.32 24.47
CA SER A 28 13.45 -62.28 23.08
C SER A 28 14.62 -62.39 22.12
N ALA A 29 14.39 -62.97 20.94
CA ALA A 29 15.35 -63.42 19.92
C ALA A 29 16.28 -62.33 19.31
N VAL A 30 16.32 -61.13 19.90
CA VAL A 30 17.13 -59.98 19.46
C VAL A 30 18.44 -59.87 20.26
N SER A 31 18.53 -60.43 21.48
CA SER A 31 19.74 -60.31 22.31
C SER A 31 20.90 -61.23 21.90
N SER A 32 20.68 -62.18 20.99
CA SER A 32 21.68 -63.16 20.54
C SER A 32 22.45 -62.76 19.27
N ILE A 33 22.01 -61.73 18.55
CA ILE A 33 22.69 -61.26 17.32
C ILE A 33 23.76 -60.20 17.61
N ILE A 34 23.68 -59.53 18.77
CA ILE A 34 24.52 -58.37 19.10
C ILE A 34 25.94 -58.75 19.60
N LYS A 35 26.24 -60.04 19.77
CA LYS A 35 27.47 -60.49 20.44
C LYS A 35 28.68 -60.86 19.57
N GLU A 36 28.71 -60.47 18.29
CA GLU A 36 29.76 -60.99 17.38
C GLU A 36 30.58 -59.97 16.57
N PHE A 37 30.72 -58.71 17.01
CA PHE A 37 31.74 -57.83 16.42
C PHE A 37 32.50 -57.06 17.50
N GLU A 38 33.74 -57.50 17.75
CA GLU A 38 34.74 -56.75 18.52
C GLU A 38 35.03 -55.42 17.80
N LEU A 39 34.89 -54.35 18.57
CA LEU A 39 35.02 -52.95 18.19
C LEU A 39 36.46 -52.51 18.45
N ASP A 40 37.20 -52.13 17.41
CA ASP A 40 38.28 -51.14 17.56
C ASP A 40 38.53 -50.39 16.23
N GLU A 41 38.60 -49.05 16.39
CA GLU A 41 38.98 -47.98 15.44
C GLU A 41 38.01 -47.57 14.29
N TYR A 42 38.09 -46.28 13.91
CA TYR A 42 37.71 -45.62 12.62
C TYR A 42 36.52 -44.61 12.58
N ALA A 43 36.72 -43.56 11.75
CA ALA A 43 36.08 -42.22 11.71
C ALA A 43 34.93 -42.05 10.66
N PRO A 44 34.11 -40.95 10.66
CA PRO A 44 32.91 -40.83 9.80
C PRO A 44 33.23 -40.54 8.32
N THR A 45 32.45 -41.13 7.38
CA THR A 45 32.79 -41.12 5.93
C THR A 45 31.85 -40.24 5.09
N LYS A 46 32.41 -39.38 4.23
CA LYS A 46 31.73 -38.43 3.32
C LYS A 46 31.75 -38.91 1.86
N ILE A 47 30.79 -38.46 1.03
CA ILE A 47 30.73 -38.82 -0.39
C ILE A 47 30.56 -37.59 -1.28
N GLU A 48 31.50 -37.38 -2.19
CA GLU A 48 31.39 -36.33 -3.21
C GLU A 48 30.83 -36.92 -4.51
N ILE A 49 29.74 -36.33 -5.00
CA ILE A 49 29.21 -36.58 -6.34
C ILE A 49 29.02 -35.21 -7.00
N ASP A 50 29.77 -34.97 -8.08
CA ASP A 50 29.77 -33.69 -8.79
C ASP A 50 30.22 -32.55 -7.85
N GLN A 51 29.46 -31.47 -7.73
CA GLN A 51 29.73 -30.34 -6.84
C GLN A 51 29.12 -30.47 -5.42
N PHE A 52 28.62 -31.65 -5.05
CA PHE A 52 27.89 -31.85 -3.80
C PHE A 52 28.53 -32.95 -2.94
N GLU A 53 28.64 -32.66 -1.65
CA GLU A 53 29.05 -33.59 -0.60
C GLU A 53 27.80 -34.12 0.12
N TYR A 54 27.60 -35.43 0.15
CA TYR A 54 26.48 -36.11 0.82
C TYR A 54 27.00 -36.84 2.06
N PHE A 55 26.26 -36.75 3.14
CA PHE A 55 26.60 -37.34 4.42
C PHE A 55 25.37 -37.51 5.30
N ILE A 56 25.50 -38.28 6.36
CA ILE A 56 24.47 -38.40 7.40
C ILE A 56 24.75 -37.32 8.44
N ALA A 57 23.74 -36.51 8.74
CA ALA A 57 23.83 -35.48 9.75
C ALA A 57 23.81 -36.14 11.15
N THR A 58 24.98 -36.56 11.62
CA THR A 58 25.19 -37.08 12.99
C THR A 58 25.50 -35.96 13.98
N ASP A 59 26.14 -34.88 13.52
CA ASP A 59 26.46 -33.70 14.35
C ASP A 59 25.21 -32.82 14.60
N PRO A 60 25.02 -32.28 15.82
CA PRO A 60 23.88 -31.43 16.16
C PRO A 60 23.74 -30.16 15.30
N GLU A 61 24.84 -29.52 14.91
CA GLU A 61 24.79 -28.31 14.09
C GLU A 61 24.36 -28.63 12.65
N ASP A 62 24.71 -29.83 12.16
CA ASP A 62 24.33 -30.31 10.85
C ASP A 62 22.85 -30.70 10.80
N ARG A 63 22.35 -31.41 11.82
CA ARG A 63 20.92 -31.70 11.99
C ARG A 63 20.10 -30.42 12.07
N LYS A 64 20.57 -29.46 12.86
CA LYS A 64 19.97 -28.12 12.96
C LYS A 64 19.85 -27.43 11.60
N LYS A 65 20.94 -27.38 10.82
CA LYS A 65 20.93 -26.79 9.47
C LYS A 65 19.97 -27.51 8.51
N CYS A 66 19.81 -28.84 8.64
CA CYS A 66 18.81 -29.58 7.87
C CYS A 66 17.38 -29.14 8.23
N PHE A 67 17.04 -29.04 9.51
CA PHE A 67 15.72 -28.59 9.95
C PHE A 67 15.44 -27.12 9.59
N GLU A 68 16.46 -26.25 9.63
CA GLU A 68 16.36 -24.88 9.14
C GLU A 68 15.99 -24.83 7.65
N LEU A 69 16.66 -25.63 6.82
CA LEU A 69 16.36 -25.74 5.39
C LEU A 69 14.94 -26.27 5.14
N ILE A 70 14.52 -27.31 5.86
CA ILE A 70 13.15 -27.86 5.78
C ILE A 70 12.13 -26.77 6.09
N ASN A 71 12.31 -26.06 7.20
CA ASN A 71 11.41 -24.99 7.62
C ASN A 71 11.34 -23.86 6.59
N GLU A 72 12.49 -23.41 6.09
CA GLU A 72 12.57 -22.38 5.06
C GLU A 72 11.77 -22.77 3.81
N ILE A 73 12.00 -23.98 3.29
CA ILE A 73 11.33 -24.45 2.08
C ILE A 73 9.82 -24.62 2.32
N TYR A 74 9.42 -25.13 3.49
CA TYR A 74 8.02 -25.38 3.80
C TYR A 74 7.25 -24.07 4.02
N LEU A 75 7.87 -23.06 4.66
CA LEU A 75 7.31 -21.70 4.78
C LEU A 75 7.14 -21.04 3.40
N ILE A 76 8.15 -21.12 2.52
CA ILE A 76 8.07 -20.56 1.15
C ILE A 76 6.96 -21.25 0.34
N LYS A 77 6.72 -22.55 0.57
CA LYS A 77 5.69 -23.34 -0.13
C LYS A 77 4.29 -23.22 0.48
N GLY A 78 4.15 -22.53 1.61
CA GLY A 78 2.86 -22.38 2.31
C GLY A 78 2.45 -23.61 3.13
N TYR A 79 3.37 -24.54 3.40
CA TYR A 79 3.10 -25.75 4.19
C TYR A 79 3.18 -25.51 5.72
N LEU A 80 3.68 -24.35 6.17
CA LEU A 80 3.76 -23.96 7.59
C LEU A 80 3.23 -22.53 7.82
N LYS A 81 2.60 -22.27 8.97
CA LYS A 81 2.17 -20.92 9.39
C LYS A 81 3.26 -20.26 10.23
N VAL A 82 3.38 -18.94 10.13
CA VAL A 82 4.42 -18.15 10.84
C VAL A 82 4.37 -18.33 12.37
N ARG A 83 3.19 -18.60 12.95
CA ARG A 83 3.04 -18.83 14.41
C ARG A 83 3.54 -20.20 14.89
N ASP A 84 3.64 -21.17 13.98
CA ASP A 84 4.02 -22.55 14.29
C ASP A 84 5.54 -22.79 14.15
N TYR A 85 6.31 -21.71 13.97
CA TYR A 85 7.77 -21.76 13.80
C TYR A 85 8.51 -22.49 14.93
N LYS A 86 7.91 -22.54 16.13
CA LYS A 86 8.46 -23.24 17.30
C LYS A 86 8.26 -24.76 17.28
N LYS A 87 7.51 -25.30 16.31
CA LYS A 87 7.11 -26.73 16.22
C LYS A 87 7.50 -27.37 14.87
N VAL A 88 8.73 -27.19 14.41
CA VAL A 88 9.19 -27.88 13.19
C VAL A 88 9.57 -29.33 13.47
N ILE A 89 10.17 -29.58 14.63
CA ILE A 89 10.60 -30.90 15.10
C ILE A 89 9.37 -31.62 15.67
N ALA A 90 9.01 -32.74 15.07
CA ALA A 90 8.01 -33.67 15.55
C ALA A 90 8.69 -34.78 16.41
N PRO A 91 7.95 -35.48 17.28
CA PRO A 91 8.52 -36.52 18.15
C PRO A 91 9.32 -37.59 17.38
N TYR A 92 8.89 -37.94 16.17
CA TYR A 92 9.60 -38.90 15.33
C TYR A 92 10.93 -38.37 14.76
N ASP A 93 11.11 -37.05 14.61
CA ASP A 93 12.35 -36.46 14.04
C ASP A 93 13.57 -36.63 14.97
N VAL A 94 13.35 -36.94 16.25
CA VAL A 94 14.40 -37.14 17.28
C VAL A 94 14.56 -38.60 17.70
N GLN A 95 13.84 -39.53 17.07
CA GLN A 95 14.00 -40.97 17.33
C GLN A 95 15.40 -41.45 16.92
N GLU A 96 15.96 -42.38 17.67
CA GLU A 96 17.27 -43.00 17.37
C GLU A 96 17.27 -43.72 16.02
N THR A 97 16.11 -44.18 15.57
CA THR A 97 15.92 -44.85 14.28
C THR A 97 15.75 -43.90 13.09
N THR A 98 15.80 -42.58 13.31
CA THR A 98 15.67 -41.57 12.26
C THR A 98 17.03 -41.20 11.66
N ILE A 99 17.18 -41.46 10.36
CA ILE A 99 18.38 -41.11 9.60
C ILE A 99 18.11 -39.83 8.81
N ILE A 100 18.91 -38.79 9.06
CA ILE A 100 18.87 -37.52 8.33
C ILE A 100 20.04 -37.48 7.37
N VAL A 101 19.74 -37.48 6.08
CA VAL A 101 20.72 -37.35 5.00
C VAL A 101 20.76 -35.89 4.56
N ALA A 102 21.96 -35.35 4.42
CA ALA A 102 22.20 -33.97 4.00
C ALA A 102 23.11 -33.93 2.77
N ALA A 103 22.97 -32.87 1.97
CA ALA A 103 23.88 -32.54 0.90
C ALA A 103 24.38 -31.11 1.06
N ARG A 104 25.70 -30.92 0.99
CA ARG A 104 26.37 -29.62 1.01
C ARG A 104 26.94 -29.25 -0.36
N ASN A 105 26.96 -27.96 -0.67
CA ASN A 105 27.66 -27.45 -1.83
C ASN A 105 29.16 -27.25 -1.54
N SER A 106 29.94 -26.85 -2.55
CA SER A 106 31.38 -26.57 -2.43
C SER A 106 31.76 -25.48 -1.42
N SER A 107 30.79 -24.67 -0.97
CA SER A 107 30.99 -23.68 0.11
C SER A 107 30.66 -24.21 1.51
N GLY A 108 30.30 -25.50 1.64
CA GLY A 108 29.95 -26.13 2.92
C GLY A 108 28.52 -25.85 3.42
N GLU A 109 27.68 -25.19 2.63
CA GLU A 109 26.29 -24.90 2.97
C GLU A 109 25.38 -26.10 2.70
N ILE A 110 24.51 -26.48 3.65
CA ILE A 110 23.52 -27.54 3.44
C ILE A 110 22.44 -27.02 2.48
N VAL A 111 22.37 -27.62 1.30
CA VAL A 111 21.47 -27.20 0.20
C VAL A 111 20.36 -28.20 -0.08
N ALA A 112 20.45 -29.41 0.48
CA ALA A 112 19.41 -30.42 0.39
C ALA A 112 19.40 -31.33 1.62
N THR A 113 18.23 -31.88 1.96
CA THR A 113 18.10 -32.90 3.00
C THR A 113 16.89 -33.81 2.73
N ILE A 114 16.96 -35.04 3.24
CA ILE A 114 15.88 -36.01 3.27
C ILE A 114 16.02 -36.87 4.53
N SER A 115 14.90 -37.30 5.11
CA SER A 115 14.88 -38.13 6.31
C SER A 115 14.29 -39.52 6.01
N ILE A 116 14.87 -40.54 6.62
CA ILE A 116 14.45 -41.95 6.52
C ILE A 116 14.08 -42.40 7.92
N PHE A 117 12.84 -42.85 8.11
CA PHE A 117 12.29 -43.31 9.38
C PHE A 117 12.12 -44.82 9.34
N LEU A 118 12.51 -45.50 10.41
CA LEU A 118 12.48 -46.96 10.51
C LEU A 118 11.70 -47.33 11.77
N ASN A 119 10.48 -47.85 11.62
CA ASN A 119 9.75 -48.48 12.71
C ASN A 119 8.48 -49.20 12.20
N ASN A 120 7.95 -50.14 12.98
CA ASN A 120 6.65 -50.76 12.71
C ASN A 120 5.50 -50.04 13.45
N GLU A 121 5.77 -49.27 14.52
CA GLU A 121 4.70 -48.75 15.41
C GLU A 121 4.42 -47.23 15.33
N GLU A 122 5.37 -46.37 14.91
CA GLU A 122 5.19 -44.90 14.89
C GLU A 122 5.70 -44.21 13.60
N LEU A 123 5.36 -44.75 12.43
CA LEU A 123 5.66 -44.10 11.15
C LEU A 123 4.78 -42.83 10.93
N PRO A 124 5.34 -41.72 10.43
CA PRO A 124 4.57 -40.49 10.23
C PRO A 124 3.32 -40.63 9.34
N SER A 125 3.31 -41.59 8.43
CA SER A 125 2.18 -41.94 7.57
C SER A 125 0.99 -42.55 8.32
N TYR A 126 1.15 -43.11 9.53
CA TYR A 126 0.02 -43.61 10.34
C TYR A 126 -1.04 -42.53 10.63
N HIS A 127 -0.61 -41.26 10.74
CA HIS A 127 -1.52 -40.15 11.01
C HIS A 127 -2.43 -39.79 9.83
N VAL A 128 -2.05 -40.15 8.60
CA VAL A 128 -2.77 -39.78 7.38
C VAL A 128 -3.34 -41.01 6.66
N PHE A 129 -2.67 -42.16 6.75
CA PHE A 129 -2.94 -43.39 6.01
C PHE A 129 -3.00 -44.63 6.94
N PRO A 130 -3.82 -44.64 8.00
CA PRO A 130 -3.81 -45.73 8.99
C PRO A 130 -4.19 -47.10 8.39
N GLU A 131 -5.12 -47.13 7.44
CA GLU A 131 -5.58 -48.36 6.77
C GLU A 131 -4.46 -49.00 5.96
N GLU A 132 -3.72 -48.20 5.18
CA GLU A 132 -2.60 -48.68 4.37
C GLU A 132 -1.42 -49.12 5.23
N MET A 133 -1.21 -48.48 6.38
CA MET A 133 -0.19 -48.90 7.35
C MET A 133 -0.56 -50.22 8.04
N GLU A 134 -1.84 -50.44 8.37
CA GLU A 134 -2.31 -51.70 8.96
C GLU A 134 -2.09 -52.90 8.01
N MET A 135 -2.22 -52.69 6.69
CA MET A 135 -1.91 -53.72 5.68
C MET A 135 -0.42 -54.10 5.64
N LEU A 136 0.45 -53.23 6.17
CA LEU A 136 1.91 -53.39 6.16
C LEU A 136 2.49 -53.70 7.56
N LYS A 137 1.66 -53.92 8.57
CA LYS A 137 2.12 -54.11 9.96
C LYS A 137 3.11 -55.26 10.17
N ASP A 138 2.95 -56.34 9.38
CA ASP A 138 3.81 -57.54 9.44
C ASP A 138 5.02 -57.43 8.49
N LYS A 139 5.23 -56.25 7.89
CA LYS A 139 6.33 -55.96 6.96
C LYS A 139 7.33 -55.03 7.61
N LYS A 140 8.59 -55.12 7.21
CA LYS A 140 9.62 -54.16 7.61
C LYS A 140 9.56 -52.96 6.67
N VAL A 141 9.28 -51.78 7.22
CA VAL A 141 8.98 -50.58 6.44
C VAL A 141 9.94 -49.44 6.76
N ALA A 142 10.40 -48.75 5.72
CA ALA A 142 11.08 -47.45 5.84
C ALA A 142 10.20 -46.34 5.26
N GLU A 143 9.97 -45.24 5.98
CA GLU A 143 9.26 -44.07 5.46
C GLU A 143 10.22 -42.92 5.13
N ILE A 144 10.09 -42.34 3.95
CA ILE A 144 10.84 -41.18 3.50
C ILE A 144 10.02 -39.93 3.78
N THR A 145 10.57 -39.00 4.57
CA THR A 145 9.94 -37.69 4.80
C THR A 145 10.96 -36.55 4.76
N ARG A 146 10.51 -35.32 5.07
CA ARG A 146 11.37 -34.13 5.19
C ARG A 146 12.24 -33.80 3.96
N LEU A 147 11.87 -34.23 2.76
CA LEU A 147 12.60 -33.84 1.54
C LEU A 147 12.52 -32.32 1.32
N ALA A 148 13.68 -31.65 1.38
CA ALA A 148 13.82 -30.22 1.12
C ALA A 148 15.06 -29.95 0.25
N ILE A 149 14.89 -29.14 -0.80
CA ILE A 149 15.97 -28.74 -1.71
C ILE A 149 15.89 -27.22 -1.92
N HIS A 150 17.01 -26.54 -1.69
CA HIS A 150 17.16 -25.10 -1.87
C HIS A 150 16.78 -24.67 -3.31
N ASP A 151 16.09 -23.52 -3.45
CA ASP A 151 15.45 -23.09 -4.70
C ASP A 151 16.38 -23.11 -5.92
N GLN A 152 17.65 -22.72 -5.72
CA GLN A 152 18.67 -22.66 -6.77
C GLN A 152 19.02 -24.04 -7.35
N TYR A 153 18.86 -25.13 -6.57
CA TYR A 153 19.29 -26.47 -6.97
C TYR A 153 18.12 -27.42 -7.24
N ARG A 154 16.87 -26.96 -7.23
CA ARG A 154 15.68 -27.80 -7.40
C ARG A 154 15.60 -28.57 -8.73
N GLN A 155 16.31 -28.11 -9.76
CA GLN A 155 16.37 -28.79 -11.05
C GLN A 155 17.59 -29.73 -11.16
N SER A 156 18.45 -29.78 -10.15
CA SER A 156 19.62 -30.64 -10.13
C SER A 156 19.21 -32.10 -9.95
N LYS A 157 19.28 -32.86 -11.05
CA LYS A 157 19.04 -34.31 -11.04
C LYS A 157 20.09 -35.05 -10.21
N ASN A 158 21.35 -34.59 -10.26
CA ASN A 158 22.45 -35.18 -9.49
C ASN A 158 22.22 -35.04 -7.98
N LEU A 159 21.68 -33.89 -7.54
CA LEU A 159 21.37 -33.63 -6.13
C LEU A 159 20.29 -34.57 -5.59
N LEU A 160 19.20 -34.73 -6.35
CA LEU A 160 18.12 -35.63 -5.98
C LEU A 160 18.58 -37.10 -6.04
N MET A 161 19.41 -37.45 -7.03
CA MET A 161 19.97 -38.79 -7.19
C MET A 161 20.82 -39.20 -5.98
N GLY A 162 21.73 -38.34 -5.52
CA GLY A 162 22.57 -38.63 -4.35
C GLY A 162 21.75 -38.85 -3.07
N LEU A 163 20.70 -38.05 -2.84
CA LEU A 163 19.80 -38.24 -1.69
C LEU A 163 19.03 -39.57 -1.74
N PHE A 164 18.42 -39.88 -2.88
CA PHE A 164 17.64 -41.12 -3.02
C PHE A 164 18.52 -42.37 -3.04
N TRP A 165 19.79 -42.24 -3.37
CA TRP A 165 20.72 -43.35 -3.26
C TRP A 165 20.93 -43.79 -1.80
N TYR A 166 21.09 -42.85 -0.87
CA TYR A 166 21.09 -43.13 0.57
C TYR A 166 19.78 -43.79 1.01
N VAL A 167 18.64 -43.29 0.54
CA VAL A 167 17.33 -43.88 0.82
C VAL A 167 17.29 -45.37 0.47
N TYR A 168 17.75 -45.75 -0.72
CA TYR A 168 17.69 -47.15 -1.15
C TYR A 168 18.71 -48.02 -0.43
N SER A 169 19.95 -47.53 -0.28
CA SER A 169 20.99 -48.26 0.43
C SER A 169 20.59 -48.54 1.88
N TYR A 170 20.06 -47.54 2.58
CA TYR A 170 19.57 -47.75 3.94
C TYR A 170 18.33 -48.63 3.97
N SER A 171 17.30 -48.32 3.20
CA SER A 171 16.04 -49.08 3.26
C SER A 171 16.24 -50.56 2.93
N TYR A 172 16.95 -50.90 1.86
CA TYR A 172 16.98 -52.27 1.34
C TYR A 172 18.28 -53.02 1.58
N GLN A 173 19.42 -52.33 1.55
CA GLN A 173 20.71 -53.02 1.64
C GLN A 173 21.22 -53.12 3.09
N VAL A 174 20.77 -52.21 3.94
CA VAL A 174 21.13 -52.18 5.36
C VAL A 174 20.00 -52.72 6.22
N PHE A 175 18.81 -52.13 6.10
CA PHE A 175 17.70 -52.52 6.94
C PHE A 175 16.86 -53.63 6.34
N GLU A 176 17.14 -54.08 5.11
CA GLU A 176 16.42 -55.21 4.50
C GLU A 176 14.89 -55.03 4.55
N CYS A 177 14.40 -53.79 4.37
CA CYS A 177 12.98 -53.48 4.41
C CYS A 177 12.24 -54.17 3.25
N ASP A 178 11.03 -54.64 3.52
CA ASP A 178 10.11 -55.13 2.50
C ASP A 178 9.56 -53.97 1.64
N HIS A 179 9.32 -52.81 2.28
CA HIS A 179 8.70 -51.63 1.67
C HIS A 179 9.43 -50.33 2.02
N THR A 180 9.53 -49.42 1.05
CA THR A 180 9.85 -48.01 1.27
C THR A 180 8.63 -47.16 0.93
N LEU A 181 8.19 -46.32 1.86
CA LEU A 181 7.02 -45.46 1.73
C LEU A 181 7.41 -43.98 1.55
N ILE A 182 6.57 -43.22 0.86
CA ILE A 182 6.71 -41.76 0.76
C ILE A 182 5.36 -41.07 0.51
N GLU A 183 5.10 -39.99 1.24
CA GLU A 183 3.97 -39.11 0.99
C GLU A 183 4.30 -38.10 -0.12
N VAL A 184 3.48 -38.08 -1.18
CA VAL A 184 3.73 -37.24 -2.36
C VAL A 184 2.48 -36.45 -2.73
N ASN A 185 2.65 -35.16 -2.96
CA ASN A 185 1.57 -34.35 -3.53
C ASN A 185 1.20 -34.88 -4.94
N PRO A 186 -0.09 -35.05 -5.27
CA PRO A 186 -0.56 -35.65 -6.53
C PRO A 186 0.14 -35.13 -7.79
N ARG A 187 0.48 -33.84 -7.84
CA ARG A 187 1.18 -33.22 -8.99
C ARG A 187 2.57 -33.79 -9.28
N HIS A 188 3.21 -34.45 -8.32
CA HIS A 188 4.56 -35.00 -8.45
C HIS A 188 4.57 -36.52 -8.63
N VAL A 189 3.45 -37.22 -8.44
CA VAL A 189 3.36 -38.69 -8.50
C VAL A 189 3.88 -39.25 -9.82
N GLY A 190 3.60 -38.59 -10.94
CA GLY A 190 4.08 -39.02 -12.25
C GLY A 190 5.60 -39.08 -12.37
N TYR A 191 6.34 -38.30 -11.56
CA TYR A 191 7.80 -38.38 -11.49
C TYR A 191 8.25 -39.61 -10.71
N TYR A 192 7.70 -39.81 -9.51
CA TYR A 192 8.02 -40.95 -8.64
C TYR A 192 7.69 -42.30 -9.29
N LYS A 193 6.57 -42.40 -10.01
CA LYS A 193 6.22 -43.63 -10.76
C LYS A 193 7.16 -43.90 -11.93
N ARG A 194 7.44 -42.89 -12.76
CA ARG A 194 8.17 -43.08 -14.03
C ARG A 194 9.67 -43.22 -13.84
N PHE A 195 10.23 -42.54 -12.85
CA PHE A 195 11.69 -42.42 -12.68
C PHE A 195 12.19 -43.02 -11.37
N LEU A 196 11.30 -43.23 -10.39
CA LEU A 196 11.66 -43.85 -9.11
C LEU A 196 10.99 -45.22 -8.90
N PHE A 197 10.16 -45.67 -9.85
CA PHE A 197 9.43 -46.95 -9.83
C PHE A 197 8.50 -47.19 -8.64
N PHE A 198 8.16 -46.13 -7.89
CA PHE A 198 7.14 -46.22 -6.85
C PHE A 198 5.76 -46.53 -7.46
N LYS A 199 4.95 -47.27 -6.70
CA LYS A 199 3.54 -47.54 -6.98
C LYS A 199 2.68 -46.73 -6.00
N VAL A 200 1.49 -46.34 -6.43
CA VAL A 200 0.53 -45.66 -5.55
C VAL A 200 -0.12 -46.73 -4.68
N LEU A 201 -0.12 -46.52 -3.36
CA LEU A 201 -0.67 -47.46 -2.37
C LEU A 201 -2.02 -46.99 -1.83
N SER A 202 -2.29 -45.68 -1.82
CA SER A 202 -3.50 -45.08 -1.23
C SER A 202 -4.32 -44.26 -2.24
N GLU A 203 -5.55 -43.93 -1.85
CA GLU A 203 -6.28 -42.79 -2.41
C GLU A 203 -5.76 -41.45 -1.87
N GLU A 204 -6.18 -40.33 -2.47
CA GLU A 204 -5.75 -38.98 -2.08
C GLU A 204 -6.39 -38.58 -0.74
N LYS A 205 -5.55 -38.25 0.25
CA LYS A 205 -5.99 -37.77 1.59
C LYS A 205 -5.39 -36.39 1.90
N LYS A 206 -6.02 -35.64 2.81
CA LYS A 206 -5.53 -34.32 3.26
C LYS A 206 -4.53 -34.47 4.40
N CYS A 207 -3.29 -34.03 4.20
CA CYS A 207 -2.26 -34.11 5.22
C CYS A 207 -2.27 -32.88 6.14
N GLN A 208 -2.78 -33.03 7.38
CA GLN A 208 -2.87 -31.93 8.35
C GLN A 208 -1.51 -31.36 8.76
N ARG A 209 -0.44 -32.17 8.67
CA ARG A 209 0.95 -31.75 8.97
C ARG A 209 1.47 -30.65 8.06
N VAL A 210 0.87 -30.48 6.87
CA VAL A 210 1.22 -29.47 5.87
C VAL A 210 0.01 -28.61 5.47
N GLN A 211 -0.80 -28.23 6.45
CA GLN A 211 -2.00 -27.38 6.28
C GLN A 211 -3.08 -27.98 5.37
N GLY A 212 -3.26 -29.30 5.40
CA GLY A 212 -4.33 -29.99 4.66
C GLY A 212 -4.07 -30.13 3.16
N ALA A 213 -2.82 -29.96 2.71
CA ALA A 213 -2.44 -30.21 1.33
C ALA A 213 -2.75 -31.67 0.92
N PRO A 214 -3.14 -31.92 -0.33
CA PRO A 214 -3.42 -33.28 -0.80
C PRO A 214 -2.15 -34.11 -0.88
N ALA A 215 -2.23 -35.36 -0.43
CA ALA A 215 -1.14 -36.32 -0.39
C ALA A 215 -1.62 -37.71 -0.83
N LEU A 216 -0.74 -38.43 -1.52
CA LEU A 216 -0.87 -39.85 -1.85
C LEU A 216 0.31 -40.60 -1.22
N LEU A 217 0.05 -41.77 -0.63
CA LEU A 217 1.07 -42.66 -0.14
C LEU A 217 1.57 -43.54 -1.29
N LEU A 218 2.87 -43.52 -1.52
CA LEU A 218 3.54 -44.31 -2.55
C LEU A 218 4.45 -45.35 -1.89
N THR A 219 4.54 -46.53 -2.48
CA THR A 219 5.41 -47.63 -2.03
C THR A 219 6.36 -48.08 -3.14
N LEU A 220 7.61 -48.32 -2.77
CA LEU A 220 8.54 -49.16 -3.52
C LEU A 220 8.71 -50.46 -2.72
N THR A 221 8.76 -51.60 -3.39
CA THR A 221 8.91 -52.91 -2.74
C THR A 221 10.32 -53.46 -2.98
N TRP A 222 10.81 -54.28 -2.05
CA TRP A 222 12.07 -55.00 -2.22
C TRP A 222 12.09 -55.80 -3.51
N GLU A 223 11.01 -56.52 -3.86
CA GLU A 223 10.94 -57.28 -5.11
C GLU A 223 11.14 -56.39 -6.34
N THR A 224 10.49 -55.23 -6.36
CA THR A 224 10.62 -54.26 -7.46
C THR A 224 12.04 -53.69 -7.51
N PHE A 225 12.60 -53.31 -6.35
CA PHE A 225 13.96 -52.80 -6.25
C PHE A 225 15.01 -53.85 -6.64
N ASN A 226 14.89 -55.08 -6.16
CA ASN A 226 15.79 -56.19 -6.45
C ASN A 226 15.75 -56.57 -7.94
N LYS A 227 14.58 -56.50 -8.59
CA LYS A 227 14.45 -56.66 -10.04
C LYS A 227 15.18 -55.56 -10.82
N ILE A 228 15.09 -54.32 -10.34
CA ILE A 228 15.84 -53.17 -10.90
C ILE A 228 17.34 -53.37 -10.73
N ALA A 229 17.79 -53.79 -9.55
CA ALA A 229 19.21 -53.96 -9.23
C ALA A 229 19.86 -55.14 -9.97
N ARG A 230 19.17 -56.28 -10.15
CA ARG A 230 19.75 -57.50 -10.73
C ARG A 230 19.59 -57.63 -12.25
N GLN A 231 18.58 -57.01 -12.84
CA GLN A 231 18.29 -57.13 -14.29
C GLN A 231 18.09 -55.76 -14.94
N PRO A 232 19.07 -54.85 -14.83
CA PRO A 232 18.90 -53.47 -15.25
C PRO A 232 18.56 -53.33 -16.75
N ASP A 233 19.17 -54.15 -17.59
CA ASP A 233 19.04 -54.08 -19.06
C ASP A 233 17.64 -54.45 -19.59
N LYS A 234 16.81 -55.11 -18.78
CA LYS A 234 15.44 -55.51 -19.17
C LYS A 234 14.39 -54.43 -18.88
N ILE A 235 14.77 -53.32 -18.27
CA ILE A 235 13.84 -52.25 -17.86
C ILE A 235 13.96 -51.06 -18.82
N LYS A 236 13.01 -50.94 -19.75
CA LYS A 236 12.99 -49.95 -20.84
C LYS A 236 13.19 -48.48 -20.39
N ASN A 237 12.77 -48.15 -19.17
CA ASN A 237 12.89 -46.80 -18.59
C ASN A 237 14.08 -46.61 -17.64
N LEU A 238 14.90 -47.64 -17.38
CA LEU A 238 15.98 -47.57 -16.40
C LEU A 238 17.03 -46.52 -16.74
N LYS A 239 17.36 -46.36 -18.03
CA LYS A 239 18.30 -45.34 -18.52
C LYS A 239 17.89 -43.90 -18.18
N ARG A 240 16.62 -43.68 -17.79
CA ARG A 240 16.06 -42.38 -17.39
C ARG A 240 15.81 -42.27 -15.88
N SER A 241 16.09 -43.33 -15.12
CA SER A 241 15.91 -43.43 -13.67
C SER A 241 17.25 -43.23 -12.94
N PHE A 242 17.20 -43.00 -11.62
CA PHE A 242 18.41 -42.90 -10.78
C PHE A 242 19.10 -44.24 -10.50
N TYR A 243 18.51 -45.35 -10.93
CA TYR A 243 19.01 -46.70 -10.67
C TYR A 243 20.03 -47.20 -11.71
N LYS A 244 20.35 -46.38 -12.72
CA LYS A 244 21.22 -46.77 -13.85
C LYS A 244 22.66 -47.14 -13.42
N ASP A 245 23.18 -46.50 -12.38
CA ASP A 245 24.59 -46.60 -11.95
C ASP A 245 24.75 -47.29 -10.58
N LEU A 246 23.79 -48.12 -10.17
CA LEU A 246 23.80 -48.81 -8.86
C LEU A 246 24.95 -49.79 -8.66
N ASP A 247 25.50 -50.35 -9.74
CA ASP A 247 26.51 -51.42 -9.69
C ASP A 247 27.93 -50.91 -9.35
N VAL A 248 28.14 -49.59 -9.33
CA VAL A 248 29.50 -49.00 -9.24
C VAL A 248 30.09 -48.99 -7.82
N LYS A 249 29.38 -49.38 -6.74
CA LYS A 249 29.88 -49.13 -5.37
C LYS A 249 29.58 -50.23 -4.35
N LYS A 250 30.15 -51.43 -4.53
CA LYS A 250 30.31 -52.42 -3.45
C LYS A 250 31.04 -51.86 -2.21
N ASP A 251 31.98 -50.92 -2.40
CA ASP A 251 32.71 -50.23 -1.31
C ASP A 251 31.83 -49.36 -0.40
N LEU A 252 30.61 -49.02 -0.82
CA LEU A 252 29.69 -48.18 -0.07
C LEU A 252 28.90 -48.95 0.98
N LEU A 253 28.49 -50.17 0.66
CA LEU A 253 27.78 -51.06 1.60
C LEU A 253 28.59 -51.25 2.89
N THR A 254 29.91 -51.31 2.75
CA THR A 254 30.88 -51.32 3.86
C THR A 254 30.92 -49.98 4.62
N LYS A 255 30.84 -48.83 3.93
CA LYS A 255 30.81 -47.49 4.56
C LYS A 255 29.53 -47.20 5.32
N ILE A 256 28.38 -47.59 4.79
CA ILE A 256 27.05 -47.37 5.39
C ILE A 256 26.87 -48.27 6.63
N LYS A 257 27.44 -49.47 6.63
CA LYS A 257 27.51 -50.33 7.83
C LYS A 257 28.24 -49.67 9.00
N ASN A 258 29.25 -48.82 8.74
CA ASN A 258 30.00 -48.10 9.77
C ASN A 258 29.21 -46.93 10.40
N ASP A 259 28.29 -46.31 9.66
CA ASP A 259 27.49 -45.17 10.12
C ASP A 259 26.35 -45.55 11.10
N ILE A 260 25.85 -46.79 11.02
CA ILE A 260 24.77 -47.29 11.89
C ILE A 260 25.24 -47.35 13.35
N ILE A 261 26.52 -47.67 13.55
CA ILE A 261 27.16 -47.88 14.87
C ILE A 261 27.39 -46.56 15.61
N THR A 262 27.53 -45.43 14.89
CA THR A 262 27.74 -44.10 15.50
C THR A 262 26.44 -43.43 16.00
N SER A 263 25.26 -43.98 15.70
CA SER A 263 23.97 -43.29 15.92
C SER A 263 23.25 -43.60 17.24
N THR A 264 23.70 -44.58 18.02
CA THR A 264 23.09 -44.94 19.32
C THR A 264 23.87 -44.39 20.50
N ASN A 265 23.60 -43.12 20.82
CA ASN A 265 23.66 -42.56 22.18
C ASN A 265 23.31 -41.08 22.09
N PHE A 266 22.03 -40.71 22.17
CA PHE A 266 21.70 -39.32 22.45
C PHE A 266 20.44 -39.13 23.28
N ASN A 267 20.59 -38.34 24.34
CA ASN A 267 19.55 -37.99 25.30
C ASN A 267 19.31 -36.47 25.21
N ASP A 268 18.05 -36.05 25.14
CA ASP A 268 17.63 -34.88 24.38
C ASP A 268 17.12 -33.73 25.29
N GLN A 269 17.92 -32.67 25.47
CA GLN A 269 17.45 -31.39 26.08
C GLN A 269 18.07 -30.11 25.49
N ALA A 270 19.13 -30.20 24.66
CA ALA A 270 19.83 -29.03 24.14
C ALA A 270 19.20 -28.41 22.87
N LEU A 271 18.48 -29.19 22.06
CA LEU A 271 17.79 -28.71 20.84
C LEU A 271 16.57 -27.82 21.14
N LEU A 272 16.11 -27.75 22.39
CA LEU A 272 14.92 -27.00 22.82
C LEU A 272 15.18 -25.54 23.20
N LYS A 273 16.44 -25.09 23.27
CA LYS A 273 16.79 -23.69 23.57
C LYS A 273 17.48 -23.03 22.38
N PHE A 274 16.69 -22.57 21.41
CA PHE A 274 17.19 -21.87 20.23
C PHE A 274 17.29 -20.35 20.42
N ASP A 275 18.38 -19.81 19.87
CA ASP A 275 18.70 -18.39 19.79
C ASP A 275 17.68 -17.64 18.91
N LEU A 276 16.86 -16.80 19.55
CA LEU A 276 15.60 -16.25 19.01
C LEU A 276 15.82 -15.08 18.02
N GLU A 277 16.94 -14.38 18.08
CA GLU A 277 17.08 -13.07 17.42
C GLU A 277 17.52 -13.18 15.94
N LYS A 278 18.53 -14.00 15.62
CA LYS A 278 18.99 -14.21 14.23
C LYS A 278 17.93 -14.90 13.36
N ASN A 279 17.15 -15.83 13.94
CA ASN A 279 16.05 -16.49 13.24
C ASN A 279 14.89 -15.53 12.94
N THR A 280 14.63 -14.55 13.81
CA THR A 280 13.54 -13.58 13.62
C THR A 280 13.74 -12.72 12.37
N GLN A 281 14.97 -12.25 12.09
CA GLN A 281 15.24 -11.46 10.88
C GLN A 281 15.13 -12.29 9.60
N ARG A 282 15.64 -13.52 9.61
CA ARG A 282 15.53 -14.46 8.47
C ARG A 282 14.07 -14.81 8.18
N ILE A 283 13.26 -15.09 9.21
CA ILE A 283 11.82 -15.37 9.09
C ILE A 283 11.06 -14.16 8.55
N LYS A 284 11.33 -12.95 9.05
CA LYS A 284 10.73 -11.72 8.51
C LYS A 284 11.04 -11.57 7.02
N ARG A 285 12.28 -11.85 6.60
CA ARG A 285 12.69 -11.80 5.18
C ARG A 285 11.98 -12.85 4.33
N LEU A 286 11.87 -14.10 4.80
CA LEU A 286 11.18 -15.17 4.07
C LEU A 286 9.68 -14.93 3.98
N THR A 287 9.07 -14.46 5.07
CA THR A 287 7.65 -14.07 5.11
C THR A 287 7.37 -12.93 4.13
N PHE A 288 8.23 -11.91 4.13
CA PHE A 288 8.15 -10.81 3.15
C PHE A 288 8.22 -11.32 1.71
N LYS A 289 9.20 -12.19 1.38
CA LYS A 289 9.33 -12.79 0.04
C LYS A 289 8.08 -13.59 -0.38
N ARG A 290 7.50 -14.36 0.54
CA ARG A 290 6.24 -15.11 0.29
C ARG A 290 5.10 -14.15 -0.04
N ILE A 291 4.87 -13.15 0.81
CA ILE A 291 3.79 -12.18 0.62
C ILE A 291 3.95 -11.41 -0.69
N VAL A 292 5.16 -10.95 -1.01
CA VAL A 292 5.45 -10.29 -2.29
C VAL A 292 5.09 -11.19 -3.48
N LYS A 293 5.39 -12.49 -3.40
CA LYS A 293 5.04 -13.45 -4.46
C LYS A 293 3.53 -13.63 -4.60
N GLU A 294 2.80 -13.66 -3.50
CA GLU A 294 1.33 -13.70 -3.50
C GLU A 294 0.75 -12.43 -4.13
N LEU A 295 1.23 -11.24 -3.74
CA LEU A 295 0.87 -9.96 -4.37
C LEU A 295 1.18 -9.96 -5.87
N CYS A 296 2.35 -10.48 -6.28
CA CYS A 296 2.72 -10.62 -7.69
C CYS A 296 1.80 -11.57 -8.46
N THR A 297 1.16 -12.54 -7.79
CA THR A 297 0.18 -13.45 -8.42
C THR A 297 -1.15 -12.74 -8.66
N ILE A 298 -1.53 -11.81 -7.78
CA ILE A 298 -2.75 -11.01 -7.89
C ILE A 298 -2.60 -9.92 -8.97
N VAL A 299 -1.64 -9.00 -8.78
CA VAL A 299 -1.54 -7.82 -9.65
C VAL A 299 -0.56 -8.01 -10.81
N GLY A 300 0.29 -9.03 -10.78
CA GLY A 300 1.42 -9.23 -11.70
C GLY A 300 2.71 -8.57 -11.21
N ARG A 301 3.86 -9.20 -11.42
CA ARG A 301 5.19 -8.74 -10.95
C ARG A 301 5.50 -7.27 -11.29
N LYS A 302 5.09 -6.79 -12.46
CA LYS A 302 5.34 -5.41 -12.92
C LYS A 302 4.64 -4.33 -12.08
N HIS A 303 3.65 -4.74 -11.28
CA HIS A 303 2.75 -3.89 -10.49
C HIS A 303 2.99 -4.01 -8.97
N VAL A 304 4.11 -4.62 -8.58
CA VAL A 304 4.64 -4.60 -7.22
C VAL A 304 6.04 -3.95 -7.28
N LYS A 305 6.23 -2.85 -6.56
CA LYS A 305 7.49 -2.08 -6.55
C LYS A 305 8.15 -2.16 -5.19
N GLU A 306 9.30 -2.82 -5.16
CA GLU A 306 10.12 -3.04 -3.95
C GLU A 306 11.42 -2.21 -3.98
N ASP A 307 11.81 -1.74 -5.16
CA ASP A 307 13.06 -1.01 -5.36
C ASP A 307 13.06 0.32 -4.59
N LEU A 308 14.23 0.63 -4.03
CA LEU A 308 14.37 1.78 -3.16
C LEU A 308 14.11 3.09 -3.90
N ASP A 309 14.54 3.22 -5.15
CA ASP A 309 14.37 4.44 -5.94
C ASP A 309 12.89 4.79 -6.15
N THR A 310 12.07 3.82 -6.57
CA THR A 310 10.61 4.03 -6.66
C THR A 310 10.03 4.36 -5.30
N ARG A 311 10.44 3.68 -4.23
CA ARG A 311 9.93 3.95 -2.88
C ARG A 311 10.28 5.36 -2.41
N LEU A 312 11.50 5.83 -2.65
CA LEU A 312 11.94 7.19 -2.34
C LEU A 312 11.20 8.22 -3.20
N ASP A 313 10.88 7.90 -4.45
CA ASP A 313 10.09 8.78 -5.32
C ASP A 313 8.68 9.04 -4.77
N TYR A 314 7.96 7.99 -4.35
CA TYR A 314 6.66 8.14 -3.67
C TYR A 314 6.78 8.76 -2.28
N GLY A 315 7.95 8.64 -1.65
CA GLY A 315 8.24 9.28 -0.36
C GLY A 315 8.62 10.76 -0.47
N ARG A 316 8.68 11.33 -1.68
CA ARG A 316 8.83 12.77 -1.87
C ARG A 316 7.57 13.49 -1.39
N SER A 317 7.77 14.67 -0.81
CA SER A 317 6.73 15.48 -0.20
C SER A 317 7.01 16.96 -0.45
N THR A 318 6.00 17.81 -0.63
CA THR A 318 6.18 19.27 -0.64
C THR A 318 6.31 19.82 0.78
N LEU A 319 6.05 19.02 1.81
CA LEU A 319 6.34 19.38 3.18
C LEU A 319 7.86 19.30 3.45
N GLU A 320 8.27 19.69 4.66
CA GLU A 320 9.67 19.66 5.09
C GLU A 320 10.27 18.24 4.96
N SER A 321 9.48 17.22 5.32
CA SER A 321 9.83 15.80 5.26
C SER A 321 8.69 14.95 4.68
N GLY A 322 9.01 13.73 4.26
CA GLY A 322 8.08 12.72 3.72
C GLY A 322 8.33 11.35 4.36
N THR A 323 7.65 10.30 3.85
CA THR A 323 7.74 8.94 4.40
C THR A 323 8.06 7.92 3.32
N THR A 324 8.91 6.95 3.61
CA THR A 324 9.27 5.88 2.68
C THR A 324 8.37 4.66 2.86
N PRO A 325 7.58 4.26 1.85
CA PRO A 325 6.76 3.06 1.92
C PRO A 325 7.62 1.78 2.00
N LEU A 326 7.05 0.69 2.50
CA LEU A 326 7.62 -0.66 2.46
C LEU A 326 7.71 -1.18 1.02
N LEU A 327 6.62 -1.03 0.27
CA LEU A 327 6.49 -1.36 -1.15
C LEU A 327 5.25 -0.63 -1.70
N ILE A 328 5.15 -0.56 -3.04
CA ILE A 328 3.97 -0.01 -3.74
C ILE A 328 3.27 -1.14 -4.50
N VAL A 329 1.95 -1.23 -4.39
CA VAL A 329 1.10 -2.17 -5.15
C VAL A 329 0.13 -1.38 -6.03
N HIS A 330 0.06 -1.73 -7.32
CA HIS A 330 -0.81 -1.09 -8.30
C HIS A 330 -1.95 -2.01 -8.73
N PRO A 331 -3.10 -2.07 -8.05
CA PRO A 331 -4.25 -2.88 -8.49
C PRO A 331 -4.96 -2.27 -9.71
N LYS A 332 -5.61 -3.10 -10.52
CA LYS A 332 -6.44 -2.69 -11.67
C LYS A 332 -7.94 -2.89 -11.44
N THR A 333 -8.33 -3.64 -10.42
CA THR A 333 -9.74 -3.96 -10.16
C THR A 333 -10.08 -3.92 -8.67
N CYS A 334 -11.37 -3.73 -8.36
CA CYS A 334 -11.89 -3.82 -7.00
C CYS A 334 -11.58 -5.19 -6.33
N HIS A 335 -11.66 -6.28 -7.10
CA HIS A 335 -11.32 -7.62 -6.61
C HIS A 335 -9.84 -7.78 -6.25
N GLU A 336 -8.93 -7.18 -7.04
CA GLU A 336 -7.50 -7.16 -6.67
C GLU A 336 -7.28 -6.41 -5.35
N VAL A 337 -8.00 -5.29 -5.13
CA VAL A 337 -7.95 -4.56 -3.84
C VAL A 337 -8.40 -5.45 -2.68
N GLN A 338 -9.55 -6.15 -2.83
CA GLN A 338 -10.04 -7.10 -1.82
C GLN A 338 -8.99 -8.17 -1.47
N GLN A 339 -8.36 -8.78 -2.48
CA GLN A 339 -7.34 -9.81 -2.26
C GLN A 339 -6.09 -9.25 -1.57
N ILE A 340 -5.68 -8.03 -1.91
CA ILE A 340 -4.54 -7.35 -1.26
C ILE A 340 -4.85 -7.07 0.22
N LEU A 341 -6.07 -6.61 0.55
CA LEU A 341 -6.46 -6.36 1.94
C LEU A 341 -6.52 -7.66 2.76
N ALA A 342 -6.95 -8.78 2.16
CA ALA A 342 -6.91 -10.09 2.82
C ALA A 342 -5.47 -10.49 3.20
N ILE A 343 -4.51 -10.34 2.28
CA ILE A 343 -3.09 -10.58 2.53
C ILE A 343 -2.56 -9.63 3.62
N ALA A 344 -2.95 -8.35 3.58
CA ALA A 344 -2.53 -7.36 4.57
C ALA A 344 -3.00 -7.71 5.98
N ASN A 345 -4.23 -8.22 6.13
CA ASN A 345 -4.74 -8.73 7.41
C ASN A 345 -3.93 -9.94 7.90
N GLU A 346 -3.65 -10.92 7.04
CA GLU A 346 -2.83 -12.09 7.40
C GLU A 346 -1.43 -11.66 7.86
N ALA A 347 -0.82 -10.74 7.12
CA ALA A 347 0.52 -10.23 7.35
C ALA A 347 0.61 -9.19 8.48
N LYS A 348 -0.53 -8.66 8.95
CA LYS A 348 -0.62 -7.47 9.81
C LYS A 348 0.14 -6.27 9.22
N TRP A 349 0.08 -6.11 7.90
CA TRP A 349 0.68 -4.98 7.20
C TRP A 349 -0.30 -3.82 7.15
N THR A 350 0.21 -2.62 7.37
CA THR A 350 -0.57 -1.40 7.20
C THR A 350 -0.61 -1.00 5.72
N ILE A 351 -1.78 -0.56 5.27
CA ILE A 351 -2.06 -0.15 3.89
C ILE A 351 -2.42 1.33 3.87
N HIS A 352 -1.81 2.08 2.95
CA HIS A 352 -2.18 3.46 2.65
C HIS A 352 -2.71 3.58 1.22
N PRO A 353 -4.03 3.73 1.01
CA PRO A 353 -4.59 3.91 -0.32
C PRO A 353 -4.39 5.34 -0.82
N ILE A 354 -3.96 5.47 -2.07
CA ILE A 354 -3.92 6.73 -2.80
C ILE A 354 -4.59 6.56 -4.17
N SER A 355 -5.17 7.65 -4.68
CA SER A 355 -5.64 7.70 -6.07
C SER A 355 -4.49 8.05 -7.01
N THR A 356 -4.25 9.34 -7.30
CA THR A 356 -3.10 9.79 -8.11
C THR A 356 -1.93 10.33 -7.30
N GLY A 357 -2.04 10.37 -5.96
CA GLY A 357 -0.97 10.84 -5.07
C GLY A 357 -0.66 12.35 -5.14
N LYS A 358 -1.48 13.14 -5.85
CA LYS A 358 -1.28 14.59 -6.03
C LYS A 358 -1.89 15.43 -4.90
N ASN A 359 -1.70 15.03 -3.64
CA ASN A 359 -2.19 15.75 -2.45
C ASN A 359 -1.20 16.81 -1.94
N TRP A 360 -0.63 17.60 -2.87
CA TRP A 360 0.46 18.52 -2.58
C TRP A 360 0.10 19.54 -1.50
N GLY A 361 1.03 19.79 -0.58
CA GLY A 361 0.87 20.66 0.59
C GLY A 361 0.09 20.04 1.75
N TYR A 362 -0.40 18.82 1.59
CA TYR A 362 -1.07 18.00 2.61
C TYR A 362 -0.47 16.58 2.71
N SER A 363 0.81 16.41 2.35
CA SER A 363 1.58 15.14 2.37
C SER A 363 1.56 14.29 1.10
N ASP A 364 1.09 14.81 -0.04
CA ASP A 364 1.44 14.25 -1.35
C ASP A 364 0.97 12.78 -1.52
N ALA A 365 1.87 11.84 -1.79
CA ALA A 365 1.61 10.39 -1.79
C ALA A 365 2.04 9.71 -0.47
N CYS A 366 2.58 10.46 0.48
CA CYS A 366 3.16 9.94 1.72
C CYS A 366 2.07 9.46 2.68
N ALA A 367 2.34 8.31 3.29
CA ALA A 367 1.56 7.82 4.41
C ALA A 367 1.93 8.52 5.72
N LEU A 368 1.23 8.20 6.80
CA LEU A 368 1.51 8.81 8.11
C LEU A 368 2.87 8.38 8.69
N THR A 369 3.32 7.17 8.37
CA THR A 369 4.57 6.59 8.88
C THR A 369 5.32 5.84 7.78
N ASP A 370 6.61 5.60 8.00
CA ASP A 370 7.41 4.72 7.14
C ASP A 370 6.92 3.26 7.19
N GLY A 371 7.36 2.47 6.21
CA GLY A 371 7.19 1.01 6.24
C GLY A 371 5.75 0.53 6.02
N VAL A 372 4.87 1.39 5.51
CA VAL A 372 3.52 1.01 5.08
C VAL A 372 3.52 0.48 3.65
N VAL A 373 2.58 -0.38 3.31
CA VAL A 373 2.30 -0.71 1.91
C VAL A 373 1.48 0.42 1.29
N LEU A 374 2.00 1.04 0.24
CA LEU A 374 1.26 2.04 -0.51
C LEU A 374 0.40 1.35 -1.58
N LEU A 375 -0.91 1.55 -1.52
CA LEU A 375 -1.86 1.01 -2.49
C LEU A 375 -2.23 2.12 -3.49
N ASP A 376 -1.55 2.15 -4.63
CA ASP A 376 -1.72 3.18 -5.66
C ASP A 376 -2.75 2.73 -6.70
N LEU A 377 -3.94 3.33 -6.60
CA LEU A 377 -5.13 2.99 -7.38
C LEU A 377 -5.15 3.62 -8.77
N LYS A 378 -4.10 4.32 -9.22
CA LYS A 378 -4.09 5.02 -10.52
C LYS A 378 -4.34 4.14 -11.74
N ARG A 379 -4.16 2.82 -11.63
CA ARG A 379 -4.45 1.86 -12.71
C ARG A 379 -5.94 1.56 -12.87
N MET A 380 -6.73 1.81 -11.82
CA MET A 380 -8.19 1.84 -11.88
C MET A 380 -8.59 3.18 -12.50
N ASN A 381 -8.49 3.31 -13.82
CA ASN A 381 -8.62 4.57 -14.56
C ASN A 381 -9.67 4.50 -15.68
N LYS A 382 -10.87 4.03 -15.37
CA LYS A 382 -12.00 3.99 -16.29
C LYS A 382 -13.07 5.00 -15.90
N ILE A 383 -13.59 5.70 -16.89
CA ILE A 383 -14.95 6.26 -16.84
C ILE A 383 -15.89 5.06 -17.03
N ILE A 384 -16.59 4.67 -15.97
CA ILE A 384 -17.41 3.46 -15.91
C ILE A 384 -18.73 3.65 -16.66
N SER A 385 -19.39 4.78 -16.44
CA SER A 385 -20.64 5.13 -17.09
C SER A 385 -20.78 6.66 -17.19
N PHE A 386 -21.56 7.10 -18.17
CA PHE A 386 -21.94 8.49 -18.32
C PHE A 386 -23.39 8.57 -18.80
N ASP A 387 -24.25 9.22 -18.03
CA ASP A 387 -25.61 9.54 -18.44
C ASP A 387 -25.64 10.93 -19.08
N LYS A 388 -25.87 10.97 -20.39
CA LYS A 388 -25.88 12.21 -21.20
C LYS A 388 -27.19 13.00 -21.10
N GLU A 389 -28.21 12.48 -20.42
CA GLU A 389 -29.48 13.16 -20.21
C GLU A 389 -29.54 13.75 -18.81
N LEU A 390 -29.17 12.95 -17.81
CA LEU A 390 -29.17 13.34 -16.39
C LEU A 390 -27.87 14.01 -15.95
N GLY A 391 -26.78 13.84 -16.70
CA GLY A 391 -25.49 14.47 -16.38
C GLY A 391 -24.80 13.83 -15.20
N THR A 392 -24.75 12.50 -15.13
CA THR A 392 -24.00 11.77 -14.10
C THR A 392 -22.83 11.01 -14.71
N ILE A 393 -21.72 10.94 -13.99
CA ILE A 393 -20.53 10.21 -14.42
C ILE A 393 -19.98 9.34 -13.29
N ALA A 394 -19.93 8.02 -13.50
CA ALA A 394 -19.29 7.10 -12.57
C ALA A 394 -17.85 6.85 -13.02
N VAL A 395 -16.89 6.95 -12.11
CA VAL A 395 -15.45 6.84 -12.42
C VAL A 395 -14.71 5.98 -11.40
N GLU A 396 -13.57 5.43 -11.82
CA GLU A 396 -12.59 4.78 -10.95
C GLU A 396 -11.56 5.80 -10.36
N PRO A 397 -10.81 5.45 -9.29
CA PRO A 397 -9.96 6.41 -8.56
C PRO A 397 -8.84 7.05 -9.38
N GLY A 398 -8.30 6.35 -10.38
CA GLY A 398 -7.28 6.86 -11.27
C GLY A 398 -7.77 7.89 -12.28
N VAL A 399 -9.09 8.09 -12.44
CA VAL A 399 -9.64 9.07 -13.37
C VAL A 399 -9.39 10.50 -12.88
N THR A 400 -8.79 11.29 -13.75
CA THR A 400 -8.42 12.68 -13.47
C THR A 400 -9.47 13.67 -13.97
N GLN A 401 -9.48 14.87 -13.37
CA GLN A 401 -10.36 15.95 -13.82
C GLN A 401 -10.09 16.36 -15.28
N GLY A 402 -8.84 16.30 -15.74
CA GLY A 402 -8.46 16.57 -17.13
C GLY A 402 -8.99 15.53 -18.10
N GLN A 403 -8.98 14.24 -17.73
CA GLN A 403 -9.56 13.18 -18.55
C GLN A 403 -11.07 13.37 -18.72
N VAL A 404 -11.80 13.69 -17.65
CA VAL A 404 -13.24 13.94 -17.73
C VAL A 404 -13.55 15.20 -18.53
N ALA A 405 -12.83 16.30 -18.29
CA ALA A 405 -12.99 17.52 -19.08
C ALA A 405 -12.78 17.27 -20.59
N LYS A 406 -11.72 16.53 -20.95
CA LYS A 406 -11.43 16.12 -22.33
C LYS A 406 -12.54 15.24 -22.91
N PHE A 407 -12.98 14.21 -22.17
CA PHE A 407 -14.06 13.32 -22.58
C PHE A 407 -15.35 14.08 -22.92
N LEU A 408 -15.77 15.04 -22.08
CA LEU A 408 -16.96 15.85 -22.34
C LEU A 408 -16.81 16.77 -23.56
N LEU A 409 -15.62 17.34 -23.76
CA LEU A 409 -15.34 18.25 -24.86
C LEU A 409 -15.29 17.51 -26.21
N GLU A 410 -14.55 16.40 -26.29
CA GLU A 410 -14.37 15.62 -27.53
C GLU A 410 -15.69 15.01 -28.03
N ASN A 411 -16.57 14.62 -27.11
CA ASN A 411 -17.89 14.06 -27.44
C ASN A 411 -18.99 15.13 -27.56
N ASN A 412 -18.64 16.42 -27.39
CA ASN A 412 -19.57 17.55 -27.44
C ASN A 412 -20.81 17.39 -26.52
N TYR A 413 -20.64 16.79 -25.35
CA TYR A 413 -21.74 16.62 -24.39
C TYR A 413 -22.16 17.97 -23.79
N PRO A 414 -23.45 18.16 -23.42
CA PRO A 414 -23.97 19.43 -22.91
C PRO A 414 -23.62 19.68 -21.43
N PHE A 415 -22.56 19.05 -20.91
CA PHE A 415 -22.14 19.14 -19.51
C PHE A 415 -20.68 19.56 -19.37
N MET A 416 -20.34 20.09 -18.20
CA MET A 416 -18.98 20.40 -17.77
C MET A 416 -18.76 19.86 -16.35
N ILE A 417 -17.51 19.49 -16.06
CA ILE A 417 -17.07 19.13 -14.72
C ILE A 417 -16.62 20.39 -13.97
N ASP A 418 -16.65 20.34 -12.64
CA ASP A 418 -15.90 21.27 -11.82
C ASP A 418 -14.37 21.07 -11.96
N ALA A 419 -13.58 22.13 -11.86
CA ALA A 419 -12.11 22.03 -11.84
C ALA A 419 -11.46 22.73 -10.63
N THR A 420 -10.39 22.12 -10.15
CA THR A 420 -9.49 22.70 -9.15
C THR A 420 -8.25 23.30 -9.82
N GLY A 421 -7.61 24.26 -9.15
CA GLY A 421 -6.33 24.83 -9.59
C GLY A 421 -5.13 23.89 -9.42
N ALA A 422 -5.33 22.64 -9.00
CA ALA A 422 -4.28 21.67 -8.70
C ALA A 422 -3.79 20.87 -9.92
N GLY A 423 -4.23 21.20 -11.13
CA GLY A 423 -3.70 20.61 -12.37
C GLY A 423 -4.55 19.48 -12.94
N PRO A 424 -4.49 19.25 -14.26
CA PRO A 424 -5.38 18.32 -14.97
C PRO A 424 -5.27 16.86 -14.51
N ASP A 425 -4.14 16.46 -13.93
CA ASP A 425 -3.87 15.06 -13.54
C ASP A 425 -4.35 14.69 -12.13
N THR A 426 -5.06 15.59 -11.44
CA THR A 426 -5.59 15.30 -10.11
C THR A 426 -6.83 14.42 -10.20
N SER A 427 -6.90 13.40 -9.33
CA SER A 427 -8.02 12.47 -9.26
C SER A 427 -9.30 13.18 -8.78
N LEU A 428 -10.44 12.87 -9.42
CA LEU A 428 -11.75 13.30 -8.91
C LEU A 428 -12.07 12.65 -7.57
N ILE A 429 -11.86 11.33 -7.45
CA ILE A 429 -12.11 10.58 -6.21
C ILE A 429 -11.15 10.99 -5.12
N GLY A 430 -9.84 11.05 -5.38
CA GLY A 430 -8.85 11.40 -4.37
C GLY A 430 -9.05 12.80 -3.81
N ASN A 431 -9.46 13.77 -4.64
CA ASN A 431 -9.81 15.11 -4.18
C ASN A 431 -11.08 15.10 -3.31
N THR A 432 -12.12 14.37 -3.74
CA THR A 432 -13.42 14.29 -3.04
C THR A 432 -13.34 13.50 -1.75
N ALA A 433 -12.53 12.44 -1.70
CA ALA A 433 -12.24 11.67 -0.49
C ALA A 433 -11.60 12.54 0.60
N GLU A 434 -10.86 13.59 0.21
CA GLU A 434 -10.32 14.60 1.12
C GLU A 434 -11.20 15.87 1.22
N ARG A 435 -12.42 15.83 0.68
CA ARG A 435 -13.42 16.91 0.65
C ARG A 435 -12.91 18.20 0.01
N GLY A 436 -12.04 18.08 -0.99
CA GLY A 436 -11.59 19.22 -1.79
C GLY A 436 -12.73 19.85 -2.59
N PHE A 437 -12.56 21.13 -2.93
CA PHE A 437 -13.52 21.89 -3.71
C PHE A 437 -12.86 22.57 -4.92
N GLY A 438 -13.65 22.83 -5.96
CA GLY A 438 -13.24 23.62 -7.13
C GLY A 438 -13.93 24.98 -7.20
N HIS A 439 -14.15 25.47 -8.42
CA HIS A 439 -14.45 26.88 -8.70
C HIS A 439 -15.84 27.08 -9.33
N SER A 440 -16.47 26.02 -9.85
CA SER A 440 -17.77 26.11 -10.53
C SER A 440 -18.94 26.07 -9.53
N PRO A 441 -20.22 26.15 -9.97
CA PRO A 441 -21.37 25.96 -9.08
C PRO A 441 -21.37 24.60 -8.37
N ASN A 442 -20.92 23.53 -9.03
CA ASN A 442 -20.73 22.20 -8.43
C ASN A 442 -19.35 22.07 -7.75
N GLY A 443 -18.79 23.18 -7.26
CA GLY A 443 -17.46 23.24 -6.66
C GLY A 443 -17.33 22.42 -5.38
N ASP A 444 -18.40 22.24 -4.60
CA ASP A 444 -18.44 21.25 -3.52
C ASP A 444 -18.61 19.85 -4.11
N ARG A 445 -17.49 19.17 -4.37
CA ARG A 445 -17.48 17.85 -5.00
C ARG A 445 -18.09 16.77 -4.12
N PHE A 446 -17.92 16.88 -2.81
CA PHE A 446 -18.53 15.92 -1.90
C PHE A 446 -20.05 16.07 -1.91
N ALA A 447 -20.58 17.29 -1.90
CA ALA A 447 -22.02 17.53 -2.05
C ALA A 447 -22.55 16.98 -3.39
N ASN A 448 -21.81 17.16 -4.49
CA ASN A 448 -22.18 16.75 -5.85
C ASN A 448 -21.66 15.35 -6.24
N SER A 449 -21.59 14.42 -5.28
CA SER A 449 -21.25 13.02 -5.50
C SER A 449 -22.19 12.08 -4.75
N CYS A 450 -22.32 10.85 -5.26
CA CYS A 450 -23.10 9.77 -4.65
C CYS A 450 -22.63 8.39 -5.16
N GLY A 451 -23.26 7.31 -4.67
CA GLY A 451 -23.12 5.96 -5.23
C GLY A 451 -21.71 5.38 -5.15
N TYR A 452 -21.16 5.26 -3.95
CA TYR A 452 -19.75 4.87 -3.77
C TYR A 452 -19.64 3.34 -3.76
N GLU A 453 -18.60 2.80 -4.39
CA GLU A 453 -18.15 1.43 -4.16
C GLU A 453 -16.92 1.46 -3.28
N VAL A 454 -16.94 0.69 -2.18
CA VAL A 454 -15.89 0.73 -1.16
C VAL A 454 -15.51 -0.70 -0.76
N VAL A 455 -14.21 -0.97 -0.70
CA VAL A 455 -13.67 -2.20 -0.11
C VAL A 455 -13.31 -1.94 1.35
N LEU A 456 -13.97 -2.63 2.26
CA LEU A 456 -13.70 -2.55 3.70
C LEU A 456 -12.43 -3.33 4.08
N ALA A 457 -11.90 -3.11 5.28
CA ALA A 457 -10.66 -3.74 5.72
C ALA A 457 -10.76 -5.28 5.79
N ASN A 458 -11.94 -5.83 6.08
CA ASN A 458 -12.22 -7.27 6.06
C ASN A 458 -12.32 -7.85 4.63
N GLY A 459 -12.25 -7.01 3.58
CA GLY A 459 -12.38 -7.39 2.18
C GLY A 459 -13.80 -7.30 1.62
N GLU A 460 -14.83 -7.04 2.43
CA GLU A 460 -16.20 -6.87 1.91
C GLU A 460 -16.29 -5.67 0.96
N ILE A 461 -16.99 -5.86 -0.15
CA ILE A 461 -17.29 -4.79 -1.11
C ILE A 461 -18.71 -4.31 -0.83
N ILE A 462 -18.85 -3.03 -0.48
CA ILE A 462 -20.15 -2.41 -0.26
C ILE A 462 -20.41 -1.36 -1.34
N ASN A 463 -21.69 -1.13 -1.63
CA ASN A 463 -22.15 -0.01 -2.44
C ASN A 463 -23.03 0.89 -1.57
N THR A 464 -22.77 2.19 -1.54
CA THR A 464 -23.52 3.14 -0.70
C THR A 464 -24.78 3.68 -1.40
N GLY A 465 -25.61 4.41 -0.65
CA GLY A 465 -26.84 5.00 -1.16
C GLY A 465 -27.81 3.91 -1.67
N PHE A 466 -28.29 4.06 -2.90
CA PHE A 466 -29.13 3.06 -3.54
C PHE A 466 -28.37 1.96 -4.29
N GLY A 467 -27.02 2.01 -4.32
CA GLY A 467 -26.19 1.01 -4.99
C GLY A 467 -26.19 -0.35 -4.29
N ASN A 468 -26.65 -0.42 -3.04
CA ASN A 468 -26.85 -1.68 -2.31
C ASN A 468 -28.09 -2.47 -2.75
N PHE A 469 -29.00 -1.87 -3.53
CA PHE A 469 -30.12 -2.57 -4.14
C PHE A 469 -29.76 -3.05 -5.54
N LYS A 470 -29.97 -4.35 -5.79
CA LYS A 470 -29.80 -4.91 -7.14
C LYS A 470 -30.70 -4.17 -8.12
N GLU A 471 -30.16 -3.86 -9.30
CA GLU A 471 -30.89 -3.22 -10.41
C GLU A 471 -31.47 -1.82 -10.10
N SER A 472 -30.96 -1.14 -9.06
CA SER A 472 -31.37 0.23 -8.78
C SER A 472 -31.08 1.17 -9.95
N LYS A 473 -32.14 1.86 -10.40
CA LYS A 473 -32.05 2.91 -11.42
C LYS A 473 -31.69 4.28 -10.86
N VAL A 474 -31.59 4.40 -9.53
CA VAL A 474 -31.43 5.70 -8.84
C VAL A 474 -30.08 5.84 -8.11
N THR A 475 -29.21 4.83 -8.20
CA THR A 475 -27.87 4.80 -7.58
C THR A 475 -27.04 6.05 -7.86
N ASP A 476 -27.08 6.51 -9.11
CA ASP A 476 -26.23 7.58 -9.61
C ASP A 476 -26.88 8.97 -9.50
N ILE A 477 -28.16 9.05 -9.12
CA ILE A 477 -28.96 10.28 -9.18
C ILE A 477 -29.59 10.67 -7.84
N PHE A 478 -29.55 9.80 -6.82
CA PHE A 478 -30.05 10.12 -5.48
C PHE A 478 -29.12 9.62 -4.39
N LYS A 479 -28.66 10.54 -3.54
CA LYS A 479 -27.51 10.36 -2.65
C LYS A 479 -27.76 9.46 -1.44
N TRP A 480 -28.88 9.66 -0.75
CA TRP A 480 -28.99 9.25 0.65
C TRP A 480 -29.21 7.75 0.86
N GLY A 481 -29.85 7.07 -0.09
CA GLY A 481 -30.33 5.70 0.09
C GLY A 481 -31.47 5.61 1.11
N VAL A 482 -31.63 4.44 1.74
CA VAL A 482 -32.60 4.19 2.81
C VAL A 482 -31.85 3.85 4.11
N GLY A 483 -32.13 4.59 5.18
CA GLY A 483 -31.41 4.48 6.46
C GLY A 483 -30.22 5.46 6.56
N PRO A 484 -29.20 5.15 7.39
CA PRO A 484 -28.02 6.02 7.52
C PRO A 484 -27.26 6.17 6.21
N SER A 485 -26.95 7.41 5.82
CA SER A 485 -26.13 7.71 4.63
C SER A 485 -24.64 7.50 4.96
N LEU A 486 -24.01 6.52 4.34
CA LEU A 486 -22.65 6.08 4.69
C LEU A 486 -21.53 6.85 3.99
N ASP A 487 -21.81 7.58 2.90
CA ASP A 487 -20.80 8.26 2.06
C ASP A 487 -19.82 9.12 2.87
N GLY A 488 -20.34 9.86 3.86
CA GLY A 488 -19.56 10.73 4.73
C GLY A 488 -18.55 10.00 5.61
N LEU A 489 -18.79 8.71 5.92
CA LEU A 489 -17.87 7.88 6.70
C LEU A 489 -16.60 7.54 5.92
N PHE A 490 -16.62 7.57 4.60
CA PHE A 490 -15.48 7.17 3.76
C PHE A 490 -14.63 8.35 3.25
N THR A 491 -15.00 9.58 3.61
CA THR A 491 -14.22 10.78 3.27
C THR A 491 -13.53 11.32 4.51
N GLN A 492 -12.26 11.70 4.37
CA GLN A 492 -11.37 12.09 5.46
C GLN A 492 -11.34 11.03 6.58
N SER A 493 -11.24 9.75 6.18
CA SER A 493 -11.20 8.62 7.10
C SER A 493 -10.31 7.50 6.59
N ASN A 494 -10.21 6.42 7.36
CA ASN A 494 -9.47 5.21 7.07
C ASN A 494 -10.35 3.95 7.21
N LEU A 495 -11.63 4.09 6.90
CA LEU A 495 -12.65 3.04 7.11
C LEU A 495 -12.84 2.11 5.90
N GLY A 496 -12.26 2.45 4.75
CA GLY A 496 -12.34 1.64 3.54
C GLY A 496 -11.57 2.26 2.37
N VAL A 497 -11.48 1.52 1.28
CA VAL A 497 -10.83 1.93 0.02
C VAL A 497 -11.92 2.19 -1.02
N ILE A 498 -12.11 3.45 -1.43
CA ILE A 498 -13.10 3.82 -2.46
C ILE A 498 -12.59 3.37 -3.84
N THR A 499 -13.35 2.53 -4.54
CA THR A 499 -13.01 1.96 -5.87
C THR A 499 -13.89 2.47 -7.00
N LYS A 500 -15.01 3.14 -6.69
CA LYS A 500 -15.89 3.81 -7.65
C LYS A 500 -16.63 4.95 -6.96
N MET A 501 -16.89 6.03 -7.69
CA MET A 501 -17.70 7.16 -7.22
C MET A 501 -18.42 7.81 -8.39
N THR A 502 -19.67 8.23 -8.18
CA THR A 502 -20.44 8.98 -9.17
C THR A 502 -20.43 10.47 -8.85
N PHE A 503 -20.31 11.30 -9.88
CA PHE A 503 -20.33 12.75 -9.81
C PHE A 503 -21.50 13.33 -10.62
N TRP A 504 -22.10 14.39 -10.11
CA TRP A 504 -23.13 15.17 -10.83
C TRP A 504 -22.49 16.33 -11.58
N MET A 505 -22.77 16.37 -12.88
CA MET A 505 -22.17 17.29 -13.82
C MET A 505 -22.98 18.56 -13.93
N GLN A 506 -22.30 19.69 -14.12
CA GLN A 506 -22.95 20.98 -14.34
C GLN A 506 -23.37 21.08 -15.81
N PRO A 507 -24.63 21.38 -16.14
CA PRO A 507 -25.01 21.73 -17.50
C PRO A 507 -24.20 22.91 -18.03
N LYS A 508 -23.73 22.83 -19.29
CA LYS A 508 -23.07 23.94 -19.97
C LYS A 508 -24.05 25.11 -20.08
N PRO A 509 -23.70 26.31 -19.61
CA PRO A 509 -24.60 27.46 -19.70
C PRO A 509 -24.69 27.98 -21.14
N GLU A 510 -25.86 28.52 -21.51
CA GLU A 510 -26.04 29.26 -22.77
C GLU A 510 -25.14 30.51 -22.81
N CYS A 511 -25.05 31.21 -21.68
CA CYS A 511 -24.21 32.39 -21.50
C CYS A 511 -23.31 32.21 -20.28
N PHE A 512 -22.01 32.41 -20.50
CA PHE A 512 -21.00 32.42 -19.44
C PHE A 512 -20.23 33.73 -19.47
N LYS A 513 -20.12 34.38 -18.30
CA LYS A 513 -19.25 35.54 -18.09
C LYS A 513 -18.47 35.40 -16.80
N VAL A 514 -17.24 35.88 -16.80
CA VAL A 514 -16.42 36.04 -15.60
C VAL A 514 -16.53 37.48 -15.11
N ALA A 515 -16.89 37.64 -13.85
CA ALA A 515 -16.74 38.86 -13.10
C ALA A 515 -15.33 38.90 -12.51
N TYR A 516 -14.44 39.74 -13.04
CA TYR A 516 -13.12 40.02 -12.47
C TYR A 516 -13.19 41.32 -11.68
N PHE A 517 -12.66 41.32 -10.45
CA PHE A 517 -12.66 42.50 -9.60
C PHE A 517 -11.33 42.70 -8.87
N MET A 518 -11.10 43.95 -8.45
CA MET A 518 -9.97 44.38 -7.63
C MET A 518 -10.45 45.34 -6.55
N LEU A 519 -9.94 45.18 -5.33
CA LEU A 519 -10.17 46.10 -4.22
C LEU A 519 -8.97 47.06 -4.08
N LYS A 520 -9.21 48.24 -3.53
CA LYS A 520 -8.18 49.28 -3.37
C LYS A 520 -7.27 48.94 -2.20
N ASP A 521 -7.87 48.79 -1.03
CA ASP A 521 -7.16 48.61 0.23
C ASP A 521 -7.43 47.22 0.81
N ASP A 522 -6.53 46.78 1.69
CA ASP A 522 -6.60 45.45 2.25
C ASP A 522 -7.84 45.25 3.16
N LEU A 523 -8.25 46.28 3.89
CA LEU A 523 -9.41 46.23 4.79
C LEU A 523 -10.76 46.26 4.05
N ASP A 524 -10.79 46.68 2.79
CA ASP A 524 -11.99 46.70 1.96
C ASP A 524 -12.62 45.32 1.78
N ILE A 525 -11.83 44.25 1.98
CA ILE A 525 -12.29 42.87 1.86
C ILE A 525 -13.46 42.56 2.81
N ALA A 526 -13.50 43.19 3.99
CA ALA A 526 -14.53 42.93 4.99
C ALA A 526 -15.93 43.34 4.47
N GLU A 527 -16.08 44.61 4.10
CA GLU A 527 -17.34 45.13 3.55
C GLU A 527 -17.70 44.44 2.22
N PHE A 528 -16.69 44.11 1.40
CA PHE A 528 -16.92 43.40 0.15
C PHE A 528 -17.54 42.02 0.37
N ILE A 529 -17.01 41.23 1.32
CA ILE A 529 -17.58 39.94 1.71
C ILE A 529 -19.03 40.09 2.19
N ASP A 530 -19.29 41.06 3.07
CA ASP A 530 -20.64 41.27 3.61
C ASP A 530 -21.66 41.71 2.54
N ARG A 531 -21.22 42.48 1.53
CA ARG A 531 -22.04 42.85 0.37
C ARG A 531 -22.29 41.68 -0.58
N LEU A 532 -21.32 40.78 -0.76
CA LEU A 532 -21.48 39.61 -1.64
C LEU A 532 -22.27 38.47 -0.99
N ARG A 533 -22.24 38.32 0.33
CA ARG A 533 -22.93 37.23 1.05
C ARG A 533 -24.42 37.11 0.67
N PRO A 534 -25.25 38.16 0.68
CA PRO A 534 -26.66 38.06 0.26
C PRO A 534 -26.83 37.53 -1.17
N LEU A 535 -25.93 37.90 -2.09
CA LEU A 535 -25.96 37.44 -3.48
C LEU A 535 -25.59 35.96 -3.63
N ARG A 536 -24.76 35.42 -2.72
CA ARG A 536 -24.55 33.96 -2.62
C ARG A 536 -25.81 33.27 -2.11
N MET A 537 -26.41 33.80 -1.04
CA MET A 537 -27.59 33.21 -0.39
C MET A 537 -28.82 33.14 -1.29
N ASP A 538 -29.01 34.12 -2.17
CA ASP A 538 -30.16 34.16 -3.09
C ASP A 538 -29.91 33.52 -4.47
N GLY A 539 -28.71 32.97 -4.69
CA GLY A 539 -28.36 32.29 -5.93
C GLY A 539 -27.96 33.20 -7.11
N THR A 540 -27.84 34.52 -6.91
CA THR A 540 -27.28 35.44 -7.93
C THR A 540 -25.81 35.08 -8.23
N LEU A 541 -25.05 34.71 -7.20
CA LEU A 541 -23.67 34.23 -7.31
C LEU A 541 -23.64 32.74 -6.98
N LYS A 542 -23.38 31.90 -8.00
CA LYS A 542 -23.44 30.44 -7.86
C LYS A 542 -22.07 29.77 -7.74
N SER A 543 -21.05 30.26 -8.45
CA SER A 543 -19.68 29.73 -8.36
C SER A 543 -19.10 29.86 -6.95
N VAL A 544 -18.16 28.98 -6.62
CA VAL A 544 -17.20 29.23 -5.54
C VAL A 544 -16.31 30.41 -5.96
N ILE A 545 -16.47 31.55 -5.28
CA ILE A 545 -15.71 32.78 -5.57
C ILE A 545 -14.37 32.70 -4.88
N HIS A 546 -13.28 32.88 -5.63
CA HIS A 546 -11.92 32.93 -5.10
C HIS A 546 -11.36 34.35 -5.14
N MET A 547 -10.81 34.79 -4.00
CA MET A 547 -10.24 36.11 -3.77
C MET A 547 -8.84 35.95 -3.19
N GLY A 548 -7.81 36.31 -3.95
CA GLY A 548 -6.43 36.30 -3.48
C GLY A 548 -6.01 37.69 -3.01
N ASN A 549 -5.26 37.77 -1.91
CA ASN A 549 -4.55 39.00 -1.57
C ASN A 549 -3.44 39.27 -2.58
N ASP A 550 -2.98 40.51 -2.65
CA ASP A 550 -1.85 40.96 -3.46
C ASP A 550 -0.64 39.99 -3.44
N VAL A 551 -0.17 39.52 -2.28
CA VAL A 551 0.96 38.58 -2.16
C VAL A 551 0.65 37.27 -2.86
N ARG A 552 -0.56 36.74 -2.71
CA ARG A 552 -1.01 35.54 -3.43
C ARG A 552 -1.05 35.76 -4.94
N ILE A 553 -1.51 36.92 -5.40
CA ILE A 553 -1.53 37.22 -6.84
C ILE A 553 -0.09 37.38 -7.37
N ILE A 554 0.81 38.00 -6.61
CA ILE A 554 2.24 38.12 -6.95
C ILE A 554 2.88 36.73 -7.05
N SER A 555 2.64 35.84 -6.08
CA SER A 555 3.26 34.50 -6.07
C SER A 555 2.81 33.61 -7.23
N MET A 556 1.60 33.83 -7.75
CA MET A 556 1.11 33.18 -8.96
C MET A 556 1.58 33.86 -10.26
N SER A 557 2.29 34.98 -10.17
CA SER A 557 2.68 35.79 -11.33
C SER A 557 4.18 35.77 -11.59
N GLN A 558 4.98 35.59 -10.55
CA GLN A 558 6.44 35.64 -10.63
C GLN A 558 7.06 34.85 -9.47
N SER A 559 8.35 34.54 -9.58
CA SER A 559 9.15 34.04 -8.45
C SER A 559 9.34 35.13 -7.39
N TYR A 560 9.77 34.74 -6.19
CA TYR A 560 10.12 35.70 -5.14
C TYR A 560 11.26 36.60 -5.63
N PRO A 561 11.19 37.93 -5.40
CA PRO A 561 12.19 38.89 -5.89
C PRO A 561 13.48 38.80 -5.07
N TRP A 562 14.22 37.70 -5.24
CA TRP A 562 15.41 37.38 -4.45
C TRP A 562 16.55 38.40 -4.61
N GLU A 563 16.70 38.98 -5.80
CA GLU A 563 17.74 39.97 -6.11
C GLU A 563 17.43 41.31 -5.44
N GLU A 564 16.21 41.83 -5.61
CA GLU A 564 15.77 43.09 -5.01
C GLU A 564 15.73 43.01 -3.49
N MET A 565 15.38 41.84 -2.94
CA MET A 565 15.37 41.58 -1.50
C MET A 565 16.75 41.21 -0.94
N LYS A 566 17.79 41.06 -1.77
CA LYS A 566 19.14 40.64 -1.35
C LYS A 566 19.13 39.38 -0.47
N GLY A 567 18.28 38.41 -0.80
CA GLY A 567 18.10 37.18 -0.02
C GLY A 567 17.24 37.29 1.25
N VAL A 568 16.76 38.47 1.62
CA VAL A 568 15.99 38.71 2.86
C VAL A 568 14.52 38.34 2.68
N THR A 569 13.91 37.80 3.74
CA THR A 569 12.51 37.36 3.81
C THR A 569 11.90 37.78 5.15
N PRO A 570 10.61 38.18 5.24
CA PRO A 570 9.62 38.29 4.16
C PRO A 570 9.86 39.50 3.25
N MET A 571 9.03 39.71 2.22
CA MET A 571 9.15 40.83 1.29
C MET A 571 8.89 42.16 2.02
N SER A 572 9.69 43.19 1.73
CA SER A 572 9.49 44.50 2.35
C SER A 572 8.20 45.15 1.85
N LEU A 573 7.55 45.94 2.71
CA LEU A 573 6.33 46.66 2.35
C LEU A 573 6.56 47.64 1.19
N ASP A 574 7.72 48.30 1.14
CA ASP A 574 8.06 49.24 0.07
C ASP A 574 8.14 48.54 -1.30
N LEU A 575 8.82 47.38 -1.37
CA LEU A 575 8.91 46.62 -2.61
C LEU A 575 7.54 46.04 -3.00
N ARG A 576 6.78 45.52 -2.03
CA ARG A 576 5.41 45.02 -2.25
C ARG A 576 4.52 46.12 -2.84
N ASN A 577 4.51 47.32 -2.25
CA ASN A 577 3.74 48.46 -2.73
C ASN A 577 4.18 48.93 -4.12
N LYS A 578 5.49 48.93 -4.38
CA LYS A 578 6.03 49.22 -5.70
C LYS A 578 5.52 48.22 -6.75
N ILE A 579 5.61 46.92 -6.49
CA ILE A 579 5.11 45.87 -7.39
C ILE A 579 3.62 46.03 -7.65
N ILE A 580 2.82 46.34 -6.62
CA ILE A 580 1.37 46.58 -6.75
C ILE A 580 1.08 47.75 -7.67
N ASN A 581 1.78 48.88 -7.47
CA ASN A 581 1.59 50.10 -8.25
C ASN A 581 2.04 49.92 -9.70
N ASP A 582 3.23 49.37 -9.92
CA ASP A 582 3.82 49.15 -11.25
C ASP A 582 2.96 48.21 -12.12
N ASN A 583 2.28 47.24 -11.49
CA ASN A 583 1.41 46.29 -12.18
C ASN A 583 -0.09 46.66 -12.12
N GLY A 584 -0.45 47.79 -11.51
CA GLY A 584 -1.84 48.22 -11.36
C GLY A 584 -2.73 47.28 -10.53
N MET A 585 -2.16 46.46 -9.66
CA MET A 585 -2.84 45.42 -8.88
C MET A 585 -3.73 46.01 -7.77
N GLY A 586 -4.74 45.27 -7.32
CA GLY A 586 -5.49 45.59 -6.11
C GLY A 586 -4.92 44.89 -4.88
N ALA A 587 -5.20 45.40 -3.68
CA ALA A 587 -4.85 44.71 -2.43
C ALA A 587 -5.51 43.33 -2.34
N TRP A 588 -6.69 43.19 -2.94
CA TRP A 588 -7.37 41.92 -3.21
C TRP A 588 -7.85 41.86 -4.65
N SER A 589 -7.77 40.69 -5.26
CA SER A 589 -8.31 40.45 -6.61
C SER A 589 -8.97 39.08 -6.67
N GLY A 590 -10.02 38.96 -7.48
CA GLY A 590 -10.77 37.71 -7.55
C GLY A 590 -11.62 37.57 -8.80
N THR A 591 -12.18 36.37 -8.93
CA THR A 591 -13.09 36.04 -10.04
C THR A 591 -14.32 35.29 -9.54
N ALA A 592 -15.46 35.59 -10.17
CA ALA A 592 -16.71 34.85 -10.01
C ALA A 592 -17.27 34.48 -11.40
N GLY A 593 -17.81 33.28 -11.52
CA GLY A 593 -18.48 32.83 -12.73
C GLY A 593 -19.99 33.15 -12.69
N LEU A 594 -20.52 33.65 -13.80
CA LEU A 594 -21.94 33.88 -14.01
C LEU A 594 -22.43 32.93 -15.10
N TYR A 595 -23.43 32.11 -14.77
CA TYR A 595 -23.90 30.97 -15.57
C TYR A 595 -25.42 31.04 -15.73
N GLY A 596 -25.90 30.98 -16.97
CA GLY A 596 -27.33 30.92 -17.24
C GLY A 596 -27.67 31.30 -18.67
N SER A 597 -28.92 31.70 -18.91
CA SER A 597 -29.32 32.36 -20.14
C SER A 597 -28.72 33.77 -20.24
N LYS A 598 -28.76 34.39 -21.43
CA LYS A 598 -28.31 35.78 -21.61
C LYS A 598 -29.04 36.75 -20.69
N ASP A 599 -30.34 36.56 -20.49
CA ASP A 599 -31.17 37.43 -19.65
C ASP A 599 -30.90 37.23 -18.16
N GLN A 600 -30.72 35.98 -17.72
CA GLN A 600 -30.29 35.67 -16.35
C GLN A 600 -28.95 36.33 -16.03
N VAL A 601 -27.93 36.10 -16.86
CA VAL A 601 -26.60 36.69 -16.65
C VAL A 601 -26.65 38.23 -16.68
N LYS A 602 -27.49 38.83 -17.54
CA LYS A 602 -27.68 40.29 -17.56
C LYS A 602 -28.33 40.80 -16.28
N ALA A 603 -29.34 40.10 -15.76
CA ALA A 603 -30.01 40.43 -14.50
C ALA A 603 -29.04 40.30 -13.30
N ASP A 604 -28.26 39.21 -13.25
CA ASP A 604 -27.26 38.98 -12.21
C ASP A 604 -26.22 40.12 -12.20
N ILE A 605 -25.69 40.50 -13.36
CA ILE A 605 -24.76 41.64 -13.49
C ILE A 605 -25.38 42.93 -12.97
N LYS A 606 -26.64 43.20 -13.31
CA LYS A 606 -27.36 44.40 -12.84
C LYS A 606 -27.45 44.41 -11.32
N LYS A 607 -27.84 43.28 -10.71
CA LYS A 607 -27.98 43.13 -9.26
C LYS A 607 -26.65 43.24 -8.52
N ILE A 608 -25.58 42.64 -9.06
CA ILE A 608 -24.23 42.79 -8.49
C ILE A 608 -23.79 44.26 -8.51
N LYS A 609 -23.96 44.96 -9.64
CA LYS A 609 -23.63 46.39 -9.75
C LYS A 609 -24.44 47.25 -8.79
N GLN A 610 -25.73 46.94 -8.58
CA GLN A 610 -26.58 47.65 -7.62
C GLN A 610 -26.10 47.41 -6.17
N THR A 611 -25.74 46.18 -5.83
CA THR A 611 -25.27 45.81 -4.49
C THR A 611 -23.93 46.47 -4.14
N LEU A 612 -23.05 46.62 -5.13
CA LEU A 612 -21.76 47.30 -4.99
C LEU A 612 -21.85 48.82 -5.24
N LYS A 613 -23.03 49.36 -5.53
CA LYS A 613 -23.21 50.80 -5.75
C LYS A 613 -22.86 51.55 -4.45
N GLY A 614 -21.98 52.54 -4.57
CA GLY A 614 -21.52 53.35 -3.43
C GLY A 614 -20.39 52.72 -2.60
N PHE A 615 -19.99 51.48 -2.88
CA PHE A 615 -18.83 50.87 -2.22
C PHE A 615 -17.53 51.50 -2.74
N LYS A 616 -16.87 52.30 -1.89
CA LYS A 616 -15.67 53.07 -2.26
C LYS A 616 -14.42 52.22 -2.43
N GLY A 617 -14.38 51.04 -1.80
CA GLY A 617 -13.24 50.11 -1.83
C GLY A 617 -13.07 49.34 -3.15
N LEU A 618 -14.07 49.39 -4.05
CA LEU A 618 -13.95 48.75 -5.35
C LEU A 618 -13.01 49.56 -6.27
N LYS A 619 -11.84 48.98 -6.61
CA LYS A 619 -10.89 49.57 -7.57
C LYS A 619 -11.36 49.37 -9.01
N LYS A 620 -11.78 48.15 -9.35
CA LYS A 620 -12.24 47.79 -10.70
C LYS A 620 -13.15 46.59 -10.65
N MET A 621 -14.16 46.57 -11.52
CA MET A 621 -14.94 45.36 -11.81
C MET A 621 -15.29 45.31 -13.30
N VAL A 622 -15.00 44.18 -13.95
CA VAL A 622 -15.32 43.95 -15.36
C VAL A 622 -16.00 42.60 -15.54
N PHE A 623 -16.88 42.52 -16.53
CA PHE A 623 -17.63 41.31 -16.87
C PHE A 623 -17.24 40.86 -18.27
N LEU A 624 -16.57 39.72 -18.36
CA LEU A 624 -15.90 39.26 -19.57
C LEU A 624 -16.50 37.94 -20.05
N GLY A 625 -16.96 37.93 -21.30
CA GLY A 625 -17.35 36.71 -22.01
C GLY A 625 -16.27 36.23 -22.98
N GLN A 626 -16.50 35.10 -23.64
CA GLN A 626 -15.55 34.48 -24.57
C GLN A 626 -15.01 35.45 -25.63
N ASN A 627 -15.88 36.24 -26.28
CA ASN A 627 -15.47 37.18 -27.33
C ASN A 627 -14.51 38.27 -26.80
N HIS A 628 -14.75 38.76 -25.58
CA HIS A 628 -13.90 39.75 -24.94
C HIS A 628 -12.51 39.17 -24.67
N ILE A 629 -12.44 37.94 -24.16
CA ILE A 629 -11.17 37.25 -23.89
C ILE A 629 -10.41 37.02 -25.19
N ASN A 630 -11.07 36.47 -26.22
CA ASN A 630 -10.44 36.22 -27.52
C ASN A 630 -9.86 37.51 -28.13
N LEU A 631 -10.59 38.62 -28.03
CA LEU A 631 -10.12 39.93 -28.51
C LEU A 631 -8.94 40.43 -27.70
N MET A 632 -9.02 40.39 -26.36
CA MET A 632 -7.92 40.80 -25.48
C MET A 632 -6.65 40.00 -25.74
N THR A 633 -6.74 38.68 -25.88
CA THR A 633 -5.59 37.81 -26.18
C THR A 633 -4.97 38.15 -27.54
N LYS A 634 -5.78 38.36 -28.59
CA LYS A 634 -5.29 38.76 -29.91
C LYS A 634 -4.57 40.12 -29.89
N ILE A 635 -5.13 41.11 -29.20
CA ILE A 635 -4.53 42.44 -29.06
C ILE A 635 -3.21 42.31 -28.32
N ALA A 636 -3.22 41.62 -27.17
CA ALA A 636 -2.03 41.46 -26.34
C ALA A 636 -0.87 40.79 -27.08
N GLN A 637 -1.14 39.73 -27.86
CA GLN A 637 -0.15 39.07 -28.70
C GLN A 637 0.46 40.00 -29.76
N LYS A 638 -0.35 40.90 -30.37
CA LYS A 638 0.15 41.84 -31.38
C LYS A 638 1.06 42.92 -30.80
N ILE A 639 0.79 43.36 -29.58
CA ILE A 639 1.52 44.48 -28.95
C ILE A 639 2.62 44.03 -27.97
N GLN A 640 2.80 42.72 -27.76
CA GLN A 640 3.75 42.15 -26.77
C GLN A 640 5.21 42.59 -26.96
N ARG A 641 5.57 43.13 -28.13
CA ARG A 641 6.91 43.67 -28.43
C ARG A 641 7.21 44.96 -27.67
N TYR A 642 6.18 45.67 -27.19
CA TYR A 642 6.33 46.88 -26.39
C TYR A 642 6.20 46.58 -24.89
N SER A 643 6.88 47.36 -24.03
CA SER A 643 6.88 47.15 -22.58
C SER A 643 5.47 47.12 -21.97
N PHE A 644 4.61 48.08 -22.33
CA PHE A 644 3.20 48.08 -21.94
C PHE A 644 2.42 46.85 -22.47
N GLY A 645 2.79 46.35 -23.65
CA GLY A 645 2.17 45.17 -24.24
C GLY A 645 2.50 43.86 -23.53
N LYS A 646 3.70 43.74 -22.92
CA LYS A 646 4.05 42.59 -22.07
C LYS A 646 3.14 42.50 -20.84
N ASN A 647 2.87 43.63 -20.18
CA ASN A 647 1.98 43.69 -19.02
C ASN A 647 0.54 43.34 -19.38
N LEU A 648 0.04 43.83 -20.53
CA LEU A 648 -1.30 43.49 -21.03
C LEU A 648 -1.42 41.99 -21.36
N ASN A 649 -0.37 41.39 -21.92
CA ASN A 649 -0.33 39.96 -22.21
C ASN A 649 -0.36 39.09 -20.94
N GLY A 650 0.42 39.46 -19.92
CA GLY A 650 0.37 38.79 -18.62
C GLY A 650 -1.02 38.85 -17.97
N MET A 651 -1.68 40.02 -18.01
CA MET A 651 -3.03 40.18 -17.48
C MET A 651 -4.07 39.36 -18.28
N ALA A 652 -4.01 39.40 -19.61
CA ALA A 652 -4.91 38.65 -20.47
C ALA A 652 -4.78 37.13 -20.26
N HIS A 653 -3.54 36.64 -20.10
CA HIS A 653 -3.27 35.24 -19.80
C HIS A 653 -3.90 34.80 -18.47
N LYS A 654 -3.73 35.59 -17.39
CA LYS A 654 -4.32 35.29 -16.07
C LYS A 654 -5.84 35.24 -16.10
N ILE A 655 -6.47 36.20 -16.78
CA ILE A 655 -7.93 36.22 -16.95
C ILE A 655 -8.40 35.00 -17.74
N LYS A 656 -7.66 34.62 -18.80
CA LYS A 656 -7.96 33.40 -19.57
C LYS A 656 -7.85 32.15 -18.70
N MET A 657 -6.80 32.02 -17.89
CA MET A 657 -6.65 30.88 -16.97
C MET A 657 -7.81 30.77 -15.98
N ALA A 658 -8.19 31.88 -15.34
CA ALA A 658 -9.34 31.90 -14.43
C ALA A 658 -10.66 31.57 -15.15
N PHE A 659 -10.82 32.05 -16.39
CA PHE A 659 -11.98 31.76 -17.23
C PHE A 659 -12.07 30.28 -17.63
N ASP A 660 -10.96 29.68 -18.03
CA ASP A 660 -10.88 28.25 -18.38
C ASP A 660 -11.17 27.38 -17.15
N LEU A 661 -10.62 27.74 -15.98
CA LEU A 661 -10.87 27.06 -14.71
C LEU A 661 -12.35 27.10 -14.30
N LEU A 662 -12.99 28.26 -14.39
CA LEU A 662 -14.43 28.43 -14.13
C LEU A 662 -15.33 27.70 -15.15
N LYS A 663 -14.78 27.24 -16.27
CA LYS A 663 -15.42 26.37 -17.27
C LYS A 663 -15.04 24.89 -17.12
N GLY A 664 -14.41 24.51 -16.01
CA GLY A 664 -14.08 23.11 -15.76
C GLY A 664 -12.77 22.64 -16.39
N GLN A 665 -11.90 23.56 -16.82
CA GLN A 665 -10.61 23.22 -17.43
C GLN A 665 -9.46 23.65 -16.52
N SER A 666 -8.78 22.68 -15.91
CA SER A 666 -7.63 22.97 -15.06
C SER A 666 -6.40 23.36 -15.91
N PRO A 667 -5.65 24.41 -15.53
CA PRO A 667 -4.44 24.79 -16.24
C PRO A 667 -3.27 23.83 -15.96
N GLU A 668 -2.36 23.70 -16.93
CA GLU A 668 -1.10 22.95 -16.77
C GLU A 668 -0.09 23.69 -15.88
N THR A 669 -0.14 25.03 -15.85
CA THR A 669 0.72 25.90 -15.03
C THR A 669 0.35 25.92 -13.53
N CYS A 670 -0.44 24.94 -13.08
CA CYS A 670 -0.96 24.79 -11.71
C CYS A 670 0.11 24.84 -10.60
N VAL A 671 1.35 24.43 -10.89
CA VAL A 671 2.43 24.33 -9.90
C VAL A 671 3.06 25.67 -9.54
N GLN A 672 2.89 26.69 -10.39
CA GLN A 672 3.67 27.92 -10.33
C GLN A 672 3.61 28.63 -8.98
N GLY A 673 2.41 28.77 -8.39
CA GLY A 673 2.25 29.41 -7.09
C GLY A 673 3.01 28.69 -5.97
N GLY A 674 3.18 27.37 -6.07
CA GLY A 674 3.99 26.58 -5.15
C GLY A 674 5.50 26.77 -5.33
N LEU A 675 5.94 27.25 -6.50
CA LEU A 675 7.36 27.45 -6.84
C LEU A 675 7.90 28.82 -6.39
N TRP A 676 7.07 29.68 -5.80
CA TRP A 676 7.40 31.08 -5.52
C TRP A 676 8.75 31.29 -4.83
N ARG A 677 9.09 30.44 -3.85
CA ARG A 677 10.32 30.53 -3.06
C ARG A 677 11.49 29.71 -3.60
N THR A 678 11.35 29.06 -4.75
CA THR A 678 12.45 28.29 -5.35
C THR A 678 13.51 29.24 -5.92
N LYS A 679 14.78 29.10 -5.50
CA LYS A 679 15.86 30.02 -5.92
C LYS A 679 16.34 29.80 -7.37
N ASN A 680 16.15 28.59 -7.92
CA ASN A 680 16.72 28.19 -9.21
C ASN A 680 15.78 28.33 -10.42
N ASN A 681 14.54 28.77 -10.23
CA ASN A 681 13.57 28.98 -11.32
C ASN A 681 13.46 30.48 -11.64
N LYS A 682 14.33 30.97 -12.52
CA LYS A 682 14.41 32.39 -12.89
C LYS A 682 13.20 32.87 -13.70
N THR A 683 12.53 32.00 -14.47
CA THR A 683 11.39 32.40 -15.32
C THR A 683 10.29 31.34 -15.37
N MET A 684 9.04 31.79 -15.51
CA MET A 684 7.85 30.94 -15.63
C MET A 684 7.83 30.10 -16.92
N GLU A 685 8.62 30.48 -17.93
CA GLU A 685 8.75 29.78 -19.22
C GLU A 685 9.57 28.48 -19.13
N SER A 686 10.29 28.22 -18.02
CA SER A 686 11.10 27.02 -17.83
C SER A 686 10.37 25.85 -17.15
N ILE A 687 9.06 25.94 -16.94
CA ILE A 687 8.25 24.88 -16.29
C ILE A 687 8.01 23.75 -17.30
N ASN A 688 8.77 22.67 -17.17
CA ASN A 688 8.69 21.44 -17.96
C ASN A 688 7.95 20.27 -17.27
N SER A 689 7.48 20.47 -16.04
CA SER A 689 6.75 19.47 -15.24
C SER A 689 5.56 20.10 -14.53
N THR A 690 4.45 19.36 -14.48
CA THR A 690 3.25 19.70 -13.70
C THR A 690 3.30 19.17 -12.27
N ASN A 691 4.45 18.68 -11.80
CA ASN A 691 4.66 18.17 -10.44
C ASN A 691 5.62 19.10 -9.66
N PRO A 692 5.18 19.76 -8.57
CA PRO A 692 6.03 20.66 -7.80
C PRO A 692 7.23 19.94 -7.14
N LEU A 693 7.13 18.63 -6.93
CA LEU A 693 8.20 17.81 -6.34
C LEU A 693 9.46 17.76 -7.21
N ASP A 694 9.33 17.97 -8.53
CA ASP A 694 10.46 17.94 -9.46
C ASP A 694 11.32 19.20 -9.36
N TYR A 695 10.77 20.27 -8.77
CA TYR A 695 11.46 21.54 -8.54
C TYR A 695 12.01 21.69 -7.13
N LYS A 696 11.88 20.64 -6.29
CA LYS A 696 12.17 20.70 -4.84
C LYS A 696 11.44 21.88 -4.16
N ALA A 697 10.23 22.18 -4.62
CA ALA A 697 9.41 23.23 -4.02
C ALA A 697 8.84 22.76 -2.68
N GLY A 698 8.93 23.63 -1.68
CA GLY A 698 8.37 23.41 -0.36
C GLY A 698 7.13 24.26 -0.18
N PHE A 699 6.01 23.67 0.23
CA PHE A 699 4.89 24.45 0.74
C PHE A 699 3.94 23.67 1.64
N TYR A 700 3.31 24.42 2.55
CA TYR A 700 2.19 23.98 3.40
C TYR A 700 0.91 24.72 3.01
N TRP A 701 -0.21 24.00 3.00
CA TRP A 701 -1.54 24.60 3.00
C TRP A 701 -2.12 24.63 4.42
N ILE A 702 -2.71 25.76 4.78
CA ILE A 702 -3.48 25.93 6.02
C ILE A 702 -4.85 26.44 5.64
N SER A 703 -5.91 25.69 5.97
CA SER A 703 -7.26 25.96 5.45
C SER A 703 -8.34 25.94 6.54
N PRO A 704 -8.39 26.96 7.42
CA PRO A 704 -9.50 27.16 8.34
C PRO A 704 -10.81 27.49 7.63
N MET A 705 -11.92 27.03 8.21
CA MET A 705 -13.26 27.50 7.90
C MET A 705 -13.62 28.72 8.72
N LEU A 706 -14.31 29.66 8.09
CA LEU A 706 -14.80 30.89 8.71
C LEU A 706 -16.30 31.06 8.40
N PRO A 707 -17.05 31.72 9.29
CA PRO A 707 -18.29 32.37 8.89
C PRO A 707 -18.02 33.31 7.71
N MET A 708 -18.95 33.41 6.77
CA MET A 708 -18.87 34.38 5.67
C MET A 708 -19.19 35.79 6.18
N LYS A 709 -18.35 36.35 7.05
CA LYS A 709 -18.50 37.70 7.62
C LYS A 709 -17.19 38.46 7.47
N GLY A 710 -17.28 39.75 7.18
CA GLY A 710 -16.10 40.58 6.99
C GLY A 710 -15.19 40.63 8.23
N ASP A 711 -15.78 40.77 9.41
CA ASP A 711 -15.04 40.87 10.68
C ASP A 711 -14.20 39.63 10.99
N ASP A 712 -14.72 38.43 10.70
CA ASP A 712 -13.98 37.17 10.89
C ASP A 712 -12.73 37.10 9.98
N VAL A 713 -12.81 37.64 8.76
CA VAL A 713 -11.67 37.72 7.84
C VAL A 713 -10.57 38.64 8.41
N ILE A 714 -10.96 39.79 8.94
CA ILE A 714 -10.01 40.75 9.54
C ILE A 714 -9.41 40.18 10.84
N ALA A 715 -10.22 39.54 11.68
CA ALA A 715 -9.78 38.92 12.91
C ALA A 715 -8.77 37.80 12.65
N LEU A 716 -9.04 36.92 11.67
CA LEU A 716 -8.11 35.87 11.27
C LEU A 716 -6.79 36.46 10.79
N LYS A 717 -6.82 37.49 9.93
CA LYS A 717 -5.60 38.11 9.42
C LYS A 717 -4.74 38.67 10.55
N LYS A 718 -5.33 39.46 11.45
CA LYS A 718 -4.65 40.03 12.63
C LYS A 718 -4.01 38.97 13.51
N LEU A 719 -4.62 37.79 13.58
CA LEU A 719 -4.11 36.66 14.36
C LEU A 719 -2.89 36.00 13.72
N VAL A 720 -2.90 35.78 12.40
CA VAL A 720 -1.91 34.91 11.74
C VAL A 720 -0.76 35.66 11.07
N GLU A 721 -0.98 36.86 10.52
CA GLU A 721 0.05 37.61 9.78
C GLU A 721 1.32 37.89 10.61
N PRO A 722 1.22 38.29 11.90
CA PRO A 722 2.41 38.47 12.73
C PRO A 722 3.21 37.17 12.92
N ILE A 723 2.53 36.03 12.99
CA ILE A 723 3.18 34.71 13.12
C ILE A 723 3.98 34.41 11.84
N PHE A 724 3.36 34.57 10.66
CA PHE A 724 4.04 34.42 9.38
C PHE A 724 5.32 35.27 9.29
N HIS A 725 5.21 36.57 9.60
CA HIS A 725 6.35 37.49 9.54
C HIS A 725 7.46 37.11 10.52
N SER A 726 7.13 36.69 11.75
CA SER A 726 8.11 36.30 12.77
C SER A 726 8.99 35.12 12.35
N TYR A 727 8.52 34.27 11.43
CA TYR A 727 9.26 33.13 10.89
C TYR A 727 9.81 33.37 9.47
N GLY A 728 9.72 34.60 8.94
CA GLY A 728 10.29 34.96 7.64
C GLY A 728 9.38 34.71 6.44
N PHE A 729 8.07 34.49 6.64
CA PHE A 729 7.13 34.17 5.56
C PHE A 729 6.13 35.30 5.31
N ASP A 730 5.76 35.47 4.04
CA ASP A 730 4.68 36.37 3.65
C ASP A 730 3.34 35.62 3.71
N LEU A 731 2.29 36.30 4.18
CA LEU A 731 0.94 35.75 4.21
C LEU A 731 0.34 35.72 2.79
N GLN A 732 0.50 34.61 2.08
CA GLN A 732 -0.26 34.33 0.87
C GLN A 732 -1.65 33.80 1.25
N GLN A 733 -2.72 34.54 0.95
CA GLN A 733 -4.07 34.19 1.39
C GLN A 733 -5.05 34.17 0.22
N THR A 734 -5.87 33.11 0.15
CA THR A 734 -7.02 33.01 -0.74
C THR A 734 -8.29 32.76 0.06
N LEU A 735 -9.29 33.61 -0.09
CA LEU A 735 -10.63 33.41 0.47
C LEU A 735 -11.52 32.76 -0.59
N SER A 736 -12.17 31.65 -0.23
CA SER A 736 -13.05 30.90 -1.10
C SER A 736 -14.46 30.81 -0.51
N MET A 737 -15.48 31.26 -1.24
CA MET A 737 -16.89 31.16 -0.83
C MET A 737 -17.45 29.74 -1.04
N THR A 738 -16.97 28.81 -0.22
CA THR A 738 -17.23 27.35 -0.32
C THR A 738 -18.70 26.95 -0.41
N ASN A 739 -19.58 27.63 0.32
CA ASN A 739 -21.03 27.56 0.18
C ASN A 739 -21.61 28.96 0.43
N GLU A 740 -22.91 29.08 0.69
CA GLU A 740 -23.57 30.38 0.88
C GLU A 740 -23.28 31.03 2.25
N ARG A 741 -22.71 30.26 3.19
CA ARG A 741 -22.58 30.62 4.61
C ARG A 741 -21.14 30.67 5.11
N SER A 742 -20.22 29.95 4.46
CA SER A 742 -18.85 29.79 4.93
C SER A 742 -17.80 30.21 3.91
N LEU A 743 -16.69 30.72 4.44
CA LEU A 743 -15.44 30.93 3.72
C LEU A 743 -14.44 29.85 4.12
N CYS A 744 -13.61 29.43 3.18
CA CYS A 744 -12.34 28.78 3.47
C CYS A 744 -11.22 29.79 3.22
N SER A 745 -10.38 30.04 4.21
CA SER A 745 -9.18 30.88 4.04
C SER A 745 -7.98 29.98 3.82
N VAL A 746 -7.61 29.76 2.57
CA VAL A 746 -6.44 28.96 2.20
C VAL A 746 -5.20 29.83 2.26
N MET A 747 -4.33 29.55 3.23
CA MET A 747 -3.04 30.21 3.41
C MET A 747 -1.91 29.31 2.95
N THR A 748 -0.87 29.91 2.35
CA THR A 748 0.31 29.18 1.84
C THR A 748 1.56 29.63 2.57
N ILE A 749 2.31 28.67 3.13
CA ILE A 749 3.71 28.89 3.52
C ILE A 749 4.56 28.27 2.42
N SER A 750 5.20 29.09 1.59
CA SER A 750 6.16 28.61 0.57
C SER A 750 7.58 28.71 1.09
N PHE A 751 8.44 27.75 0.73
CA PHE A 751 9.85 27.69 1.14
C PHE A 751 10.71 26.92 0.12
N ASP A 752 12.03 27.08 0.20
CA ASP A 752 12.99 26.29 -0.60
C ASP A 752 13.40 25.05 0.20
N LYS A 753 13.16 23.84 -0.32
CA LYS A 753 13.53 22.59 0.38
C LYS A 753 15.04 22.37 0.51
N ASN A 754 15.85 23.06 -0.27
CA ASN A 754 17.31 22.99 -0.15
C ASN A 754 17.82 23.79 1.06
N ASP A 755 17.03 24.76 1.55
CA ASP A 755 17.31 25.53 2.74
C ASP A 755 16.68 24.85 3.96
N LYS A 756 17.51 24.13 4.72
CA LYS A 756 17.05 23.35 5.88
C LYS A 756 16.51 24.23 7.02
N THR A 757 17.12 25.39 7.25
CA THR A 757 16.64 26.34 8.25
C THR A 757 15.29 26.92 7.85
N ASN A 758 15.14 27.32 6.59
CA ASN A 758 13.85 27.82 6.09
C ASN A 758 12.77 26.73 6.10
N SER A 759 13.12 25.49 5.76
CA SER A 759 12.20 24.34 5.83
C SER A 759 11.71 24.05 7.26
N ALA A 760 12.63 24.07 8.24
CA ALA A 760 12.29 23.90 9.66
C ALA A 760 11.41 25.06 10.16
N ASN A 761 11.75 26.30 9.82
CA ASN A 761 10.93 27.47 10.15
C ASN A 761 9.53 27.39 9.53
N ALA A 762 9.40 26.88 8.30
CA ALA A 762 8.10 26.68 7.66
C ALA A 762 7.22 25.71 8.47
N ARG A 763 7.81 24.61 8.97
CA ARG A 763 7.11 23.66 9.83
C ARG A 763 6.67 24.31 11.16
N ILE A 764 7.55 25.04 11.82
CA ILE A 764 7.24 25.70 13.10
C ILE A 764 6.15 26.77 12.89
N CYS A 765 6.29 27.60 11.85
CA CYS A 765 5.30 28.60 11.47
C CYS A 765 3.93 27.97 11.23
N HIS A 766 3.89 26.87 10.46
CA HIS A 766 2.67 26.11 10.23
C HIS A 766 2.00 25.71 11.55
N ASP A 767 2.74 25.05 12.44
CA ASP A 767 2.17 24.52 13.68
C ASP A 767 1.68 25.65 14.61
N LYS A 768 2.42 26.76 14.69
CA LYS A 768 2.01 27.96 15.46
C LYS A 768 0.76 28.62 14.91
N VAL A 769 0.64 28.73 13.58
CA VAL A 769 -0.56 29.28 12.93
C VAL A 769 -1.76 28.39 13.18
N VAL A 770 -1.63 27.07 12.99
CA VAL A 770 -2.72 26.12 13.25
C VAL A 770 -3.15 26.16 14.72
N ASP A 771 -2.20 26.18 15.66
CA ASP A 771 -2.53 26.28 17.09
C ASP A 771 -3.30 27.57 17.43
N ALA A 772 -2.87 28.70 16.87
CA ALA A 772 -3.55 29.99 17.05
C ALA A 772 -4.98 29.95 16.49
N LEU A 773 -5.15 29.42 15.27
CA LEU A 773 -6.46 29.30 14.62
C LEU A 773 -7.41 28.40 15.40
N MET A 774 -6.97 27.19 15.76
CA MET A 774 -7.76 26.22 16.50
C MET A 774 -8.18 26.79 17.87
N LYS A 775 -7.27 27.48 18.57
CA LYS A 775 -7.56 28.16 19.85
C LYS A 775 -8.59 29.28 19.69
N ALA A 776 -8.59 29.98 18.55
CA ALA A 776 -9.55 31.02 18.22
C ALA A 776 -10.89 30.48 17.68
N GLY A 777 -11.04 29.17 17.52
CA GLY A 777 -12.26 28.53 16.99
C GLY A 777 -12.31 28.43 15.46
N TYR A 778 -11.26 28.84 14.75
CA TYR A 778 -11.16 28.69 13.30
C TYR A 778 -10.57 27.32 12.95
N ILE A 779 -11.44 26.32 12.79
CA ILE A 779 -11.02 24.93 12.61
C ILE A 779 -10.57 24.66 11.17
N ILE A 780 -9.43 23.98 11.01
CA ILE A 780 -8.96 23.52 9.70
C ILE A 780 -9.88 22.41 9.15
N TYR A 781 -10.35 22.54 7.91
CA TYR A 781 -11.24 21.54 7.32
C TYR A 781 -10.51 20.31 6.76
N ARG A 782 -9.21 20.46 6.46
CA ARG A 782 -8.35 19.44 5.86
C ARG A 782 -6.98 19.48 6.50
N ALA A 783 -6.49 18.32 6.91
CA ALA A 783 -5.20 18.17 7.57
C ALA A 783 -4.24 17.36 6.70
N GLY A 784 -2.96 17.77 6.65
CA GLY A 784 -1.87 16.91 6.20
C GLY A 784 -1.39 16.00 7.33
N ASN A 785 -0.50 15.05 7.05
CA ASN A 785 -0.01 14.09 8.05
C ASN A 785 0.60 14.81 9.27
N HIS A 786 1.26 15.94 9.06
CA HIS A 786 1.84 16.78 10.10
C HIS A 786 0.82 17.44 11.04
N SER A 787 -0.41 17.64 10.56
CA SER A 787 -1.49 18.34 11.28
C SER A 787 -2.52 17.40 11.89
N MET A 788 -2.49 16.10 11.59
CA MET A 788 -3.52 15.16 12.06
C MET A 788 -3.65 15.15 13.59
N LYS A 789 -2.53 15.22 14.33
CA LYS A 789 -2.51 15.31 15.79
C LYS A 789 -3.14 16.60 16.35
N LYS A 790 -3.28 17.66 15.54
CA LYS A 790 -3.97 18.89 15.97
C LYS A 790 -5.47 18.68 16.15
N LEU A 791 -5.99 17.53 15.69
CA LEU A 791 -7.39 17.12 15.88
C LEU A 791 -7.62 16.38 17.20
N ASP A 792 -6.58 16.20 18.04
CA ASP A 792 -6.69 15.60 19.38
C ASP A 792 -7.55 16.43 20.34
N CYS A 793 -7.81 17.70 20.02
CA CYS A 793 -8.69 18.58 20.79
C CYS A 793 -10.19 18.30 20.58
N ARG A 794 -10.55 17.29 19.77
CA ARG A 794 -11.95 16.85 19.58
C ARG A 794 -12.54 16.38 20.90
N ASP A 795 -13.87 16.51 21.00
CA ASP A 795 -14.61 15.98 22.12
C ASP A 795 -14.42 14.45 22.26
N ASN A 796 -14.20 13.99 23.49
CA ASN A 796 -13.93 12.59 23.79
C ASN A 796 -15.07 11.66 23.35
N SER A 797 -16.34 12.10 23.44
CA SER A 797 -17.48 11.29 23.01
C SER A 797 -17.49 11.10 21.49
N TYR A 798 -17.18 12.16 20.74
CA TYR A 798 -17.07 12.09 19.29
C TYR A 798 -15.94 11.16 18.85
N GLN A 799 -14.78 11.30 19.50
CA GLN A 799 -13.61 10.46 19.24
C GLN A 799 -13.87 8.99 19.57
N SER A 800 -14.55 8.71 20.69
CA SER A 800 -14.92 7.34 21.10
C SER A 800 -15.83 6.65 20.07
N VAL A 801 -16.79 7.36 19.49
CA VAL A 801 -17.65 6.84 18.41
C VAL A 801 -16.83 6.50 17.17
N LEU A 802 -15.93 7.39 16.74
CA LEU A 802 -15.06 7.13 15.59
C LEU A 802 -14.17 5.91 15.80
N SER A 803 -13.53 5.80 16.97
CA SER A 803 -12.72 4.63 17.31
C SER A 803 -13.54 3.34 17.38
N SER A 804 -14.80 3.41 17.83
CA SER A 804 -15.71 2.26 17.85
C SER A 804 -16.07 1.79 16.43
N ILE A 805 -16.36 2.73 15.52
CA ILE A 805 -16.60 2.44 14.11
C ILE A 805 -15.34 1.85 13.47
N LYS A 806 -14.17 2.44 13.70
CA LYS A 806 -12.89 1.92 13.20
C LYS A 806 -12.63 0.50 13.66
N LYS A 807 -12.80 0.22 14.95
CA LYS A 807 -12.61 -1.13 15.51
C LYS A 807 -13.59 -2.15 14.91
N ALA A 808 -14.82 -1.73 14.62
CA ALA A 808 -15.82 -2.59 14.00
C ALA A 808 -15.50 -2.92 12.53
N LEU A 809 -15.06 -1.92 11.74
CA LEU A 809 -14.81 -2.09 10.31
C LEU A 809 -13.38 -2.57 9.98
N ASP A 810 -12.42 -2.35 10.88
CA ASP A 810 -11.01 -2.71 10.72
C ASP A 810 -10.41 -3.17 12.07
N PRO A 811 -10.77 -4.38 12.54
CA PRO A 811 -10.33 -4.89 13.85
C PRO A 811 -8.81 -5.13 13.94
N ASN A 812 -8.13 -5.30 12.79
CA ASN A 812 -6.68 -5.45 12.72
C ASN A 812 -5.93 -4.13 12.51
N ASN A 813 -6.66 -3.01 12.41
CA ASN A 813 -6.15 -1.66 12.23
C ASN A 813 -5.15 -1.53 11.06
N ILE A 814 -5.46 -2.17 9.93
CA ILE A 814 -4.56 -2.23 8.77
C ILE A 814 -4.69 -1.00 7.86
N LEU A 815 -5.85 -0.37 7.75
CA LEU A 815 -6.05 0.77 6.86
C LEU A 815 -5.59 2.07 7.54
N SER A 816 -4.49 2.65 7.06
CA SER A 816 -3.99 4.00 7.40
C SER A 816 -4.21 4.42 8.86
N PRO A 817 -3.69 3.66 9.84
CA PRO A 817 -3.94 3.95 11.26
C PRO A 817 -3.53 5.38 11.64
N GLY A 818 -4.41 6.12 12.32
CA GLY A 818 -4.19 7.49 12.76
C GLY A 818 -4.55 8.57 11.74
N LYS A 819 -4.94 8.22 10.50
CA LYS A 819 -5.45 9.17 9.50
C LYS A 819 -6.71 9.86 10.06
N TYR A 820 -6.70 11.19 10.14
CA TYR A 820 -7.73 12.01 10.78
C TYR A 820 -8.00 11.67 12.26
N ASN A 821 -6.97 11.13 12.93
CA ASN A 821 -6.99 10.65 14.31
C ASN A 821 -8.02 9.52 14.53
N ILE A 822 -8.17 8.62 13.56
CA ILE A 822 -9.10 7.47 13.63
C ILE A 822 -8.33 6.16 13.80
#